data_AF-A0A931RHF9-F1
#
_entry.id   AF-A0A931RHF9-F1
#
_cell.length_a   1.000
_cell.length_b   1.000
_cell.length_c   1.000
_cell.angle_alpha   90.00
_cell.angle_beta   90.00
_cell.angle_gamma   90.00
#
_symmetry.space_group_name_H-M   'P 1'
#
loop_
_entity.id
_entity.type
_entity.pdbx_description
1 polymer ?
#
loop_
_entity_poly.entity_id
_entity_poly.type
_entity_poly.pdbx_seq_one_letter_code
_entity_poly.pdbx_strand_id
1 'polypeptide(L)'
;FYDPVYNRGLTIAGNEWMKAPAWAEGTLAQASYAGNLAKIPGISALYGTAYEVYSADTDYSWERAVFDYAWGDKERGLLALGHILHLVEDMSVPDHTRNDPHPEFAETAFGGPSPYESFASQFTPDTISLKNEGNIPQRDSLEEYLSALAEYSNKNFFSKDTILSDRYKNPQPIFYKKEILKNGLQAEFGYVQGSGVGYHRIVLKDASFGWKEQLSDSSKEFVLTDPDNLILSDYWRLLSREAVANGAGVVKLFFDEVAKERETKTLALKNRNWAQKIYDKTASVIYGIAGKLYGTSVPYEELNTPGSETVRLKTGQIPRQSSGQGAAVAAVENSRQGQALRSEAGKGPTLAQSFPQQTQGDPARPDLALPAHTESVDSQRVRSGLAQFDEALYNSTPNPYEPGFGGGGTPPPPPPPPPPLLPPPPPPPPADTTPPDIALTSEECGDSLAVSGCLATATMLHFSWNSTADDFDHFVINKNGVEETTTATSTEITASDNSIYTFSVKAVDTIGNESAPETQVVEVATLPIVINEIAWMGTDGAVPGGLSNDEWIELYNTTGKDISLAGWTLRAGDGTPNIALLNTIPAKGFYLLERTDDTTVSDIAADQTYGNDGSSWALTNTGEELFLERVANGATTTIDKTPAGCSNWCNKGNNTTKQTMERVDARASGADSANWATALGEFIRNGKDANGFMQNGTPKAKNSVSYLISANSSRTITANKTLTAAESPYLIDRPGLTINAGATLTLEPGVVIKITRPQEPKLTVRGAIIANGTALNPVVFTSFADDLYGGDMNADGATTTPAAGDWSQILIENPSTGSSFTNTLVRYGGTWFTGATPYAAIVVNGVDASFDTVTIEY
;
A
#
# COMPACT_ATOMS: atom_id res chain seq x y z
N PHE A 1 8.82 -21.08 14.48
CA PHE A 1 9.84 -21.99 15.03
C PHE A 1 11.13 -21.95 14.20
N TYR A 2 12.28 -21.82 14.87
CA TYR A 2 13.62 -22.10 14.31
C TYR A 2 14.61 -22.42 15.44
N ASP A 3 15.16 -23.64 15.44
CA ASP A 3 16.21 -24.05 16.37
C ASP A 3 17.59 -23.74 15.75
N PRO A 4 18.33 -22.72 16.25
CA PRO A 4 19.61 -22.32 15.67
C PRO A 4 20.76 -23.23 16.09
N VAL A 5 20.64 -23.99 17.19
CA VAL A 5 21.69 -24.90 17.68
C VAL A 5 21.81 -26.13 16.78
N TYR A 6 20.70 -26.56 16.20
CA TYR A 6 20.64 -27.65 15.21
C TYR A 6 20.35 -27.18 13.78
N ASN A 7 20.16 -25.86 13.57
CA ASN A 7 19.82 -25.21 12.30
C ASN A 7 18.61 -25.84 11.57
N ARG A 8 17.49 -26.03 12.28
CA ARG A 8 16.30 -26.76 11.80
C ARG A 8 14.98 -26.07 12.14
N GLY A 9 13.91 -26.45 11.45
CA GLY A 9 12.55 -26.08 11.86
C GLY A 9 12.01 -26.98 12.96
N LEU A 10 10.70 -26.88 13.20
CA LEU A 10 10.02 -27.69 14.21
C LEU A 10 10.07 -29.18 13.85
N THR A 11 10.35 -30.03 14.83
CA THR A 11 10.40 -31.49 14.69
C THR A 11 9.30 -32.13 15.53
N ILE A 12 8.30 -32.74 14.88
CA ILE A 12 7.18 -33.46 15.53
C ILE A 12 7.09 -34.89 14.95
N ALA A 13 6.99 -35.89 15.84
CA ALA A 13 6.86 -37.31 15.50
C ALA A 13 7.93 -37.85 14.52
N GLY A 14 9.12 -37.22 14.48
CA GLY A 14 10.21 -37.57 13.57
C GLY A 14 10.19 -36.87 12.21
N ASN A 15 9.16 -36.05 11.92
CA ASN A 15 9.13 -35.19 10.75
C ASN A 15 9.68 -33.80 11.11
N GLU A 16 10.63 -33.30 10.32
CA GLU A 16 11.19 -31.96 10.42
C GLU A 16 10.49 -31.03 9.42
N TRP A 17 10.00 -29.88 9.92
CA TRP A 17 9.36 -28.84 9.14
C TRP A 17 10.36 -27.76 8.73
N MET A 18 10.00 -26.90 7.78
CA MET A 18 10.87 -25.82 7.32
C MET A 18 11.21 -24.83 8.44
N LYS A 19 12.47 -24.39 8.54
CA LYS A 19 12.88 -23.36 9.50
C LYS A 19 12.29 -21.99 9.15
N ALA A 20 11.92 -21.18 10.15
CA ALA A 20 11.31 -19.87 9.94
C ALA A 20 12.05 -18.97 8.92
N PRO A 21 13.40 -18.84 8.92
CA PRO A 21 14.10 -18.06 7.89
C PRO A 21 13.90 -18.58 6.45
N ALA A 22 13.92 -19.91 6.27
CA ALA A 22 13.73 -20.53 4.95
C ALA A 22 12.25 -20.49 4.50
N TRP A 23 11.31 -20.44 5.44
CA TRP A 23 9.89 -20.22 5.15
C TRP A 23 9.62 -18.76 4.77
N ALA A 24 10.23 -17.80 5.48
CA ALA A 24 10.14 -16.37 5.20
C ALA A 24 10.63 -16.00 3.79
N GLU A 25 11.77 -16.54 3.35
CA GLU A 25 12.27 -16.40 1.97
C GLU A 25 11.58 -17.35 0.96
N GLY A 26 10.64 -18.18 1.43
CA GLY A 26 10.18 -19.39 0.77
C GLY A 26 9.01 -19.21 -0.20
N THR A 27 9.02 -18.21 -1.10
CA THR A 27 7.91 -17.88 -2.03
C THR A 27 7.21 -19.11 -2.63
N LEU A 28 7.97 -20.00 -3.28
CA LEU A 28 7.41 -21.19 -3.93
C LEU A 28 6.91 -22.25 -2.95
N ALA A 29 7.43 -22.27 -1.71
CA ALA A 29 6.95 -23.16 -0.66
C ALA A 29 5.60 -22.66 -0.10
N GLN A 30 5.47 -21.36 0.17
CA GLN A 30 4.23 -20.74 0.63
C GLN A 30 3.12 -20.80 -0.45
N ALA A 31 3.46 -20.53 -1.72
CA ALA A 31 2.56 -20.71 -2.85
C ALA A 31 2.07 -22.17 -3.02
N SER A 32 2.91 -23.16 -2.70
CA SER A 32 2.55 -24.58 -2.79
C SER A 32 1.67 -25.11 -1.64
N TYR A 33 1.39 -24.29 -0.62
CA TYR A 33 0.65 -24.70 0.58
C TYR A 33 -0.88 -24.59 0.43
N ALA A 34 -1.36 -24.00 -0.67
CA ALA A 34 -2.78 -23.77 -0.93
C ALA A 34 -3.60 -25.05 -1.22
N GLY A 35 -4.90 -24.98 -0.92
CA GLY A 35 -5.84 -26.10 -1.02
C GLY A 35 -5.95 -26.72 -2.42
N ASN A 36 -6.12 -28.05 -2.46
CA ASN A 36 -6.25 -28.93 -3.65
C ASN A 36 -5.08 -28.92 -4.67
N LEU A 37 -4.48 -27.78 -5.02
CA LEU A 37 -3.33 -27.70 -5.92
C LEU A 37 -2.04 -28.30 -5.34
N ALA A 38 -1.88 -28.26 -4.01
CA ALA A 38 -0.81 -28.95 -3.28
C ALA A 38 -0.73 -30.47 -3.52
N LYS A 39 -1.77 -31.09 -4.13
CA LYS A 39 -1.80 -32.52 -4.49
C LYS A 39 -1.22 -32.82 -5.87
N ILE A 40 -0.79 -31.82 -6.65
CA ILE A 40 -0.26 -31.98 -8.02
C ILE A 40 1.28 -32.00 -7.98
N PRO A 41 1.95 -33.15 -8.22
CA PRO A 41 3.41 -33.22 -8.20
C PRO A 41 4.03 -32.35 -9.29
N GLY A 42 4.96 -31.47 -8.91
CA GLY A 42 5.70 -30.62 -9.84
C GLY A 42 5.06 -29.27 -10.19
N ILE A 43 3.94 -28.88 -9.57
CA ILE A 43 3.30 -27.57 -9.82
C ILE A 43 4.24 -26.39 -9.53
N SER A 44 5.17 -26.52 -8.58
CA SER A 44 6.21 -25.51 -8.30
C SER A 44 7.16 -25.23 -9.47
N ALA A 45 7.27 -26.13 -10.46
CA ALA A 45 8.03 -25.89 -11.68
C ALA A 45 7.27 -25.07 -12.75
N LEU A 46 5.97 -24.83 -12.53
CA LEU A 46 5.14 -23.98 -13.41
C LEU A 46 5.24 -22.50 -13.03
N TYR A 47 5.60 -22.17 -11.79
CA TYR A 47 5.87 -20.80 -11.36
C TYR A 47 7.18 -20.27 -11.96
N GLY A 48 7.15 -19.04 -12.47
CA GLY A 48 8.25 -18.46 -13.26
C GLY A 48 8.43 -19.07 -14.65
N THR A 49 7.58 -20.04 -15.04
CA THR A 49 7.44 -20.54 -16.41
C THR A 49 6.04 -20.23 -16.95
N ALA A 50 5.02 -21.04 -16.65
CA ALA A 50 3.64 -20.84 -17.07
C ALA A 50 2.89 -19.77 -16.23
N TYR A 51 3.14 -19.73 -14.92
CA TYR A 51 2.63 -18.71 -14.00
C TYR A 51 3.71 -17.69 -13.66
N GLU A 52 3.31 -16.52 -13.18
CA GLU A 52 4.25 -15.57 -12.57
C GLU A 52 4.76 -16.11 -11.23
N VAL A 53 5.86 -15.58 -10.69
CA VAL A 53 6.46 -16.11 -9.44
C VAL A 53 5.65 -15.70 -8.19
N TYR A 54 4.99 -14.55 -8.26
CA TYR A 54 4.25 -13.90 -7.18
C TYR A 54 2.73 -13.92 -7.39
N SER A 55 2.19 -14.98 -8.01
CA SER A 55 0.76 -15.09 -8.39
C SER A 55 -0.11 -15.91 -7.43
N ALA A 56 0.32 -16.12 -6.18
CA ALA A 56 -0.39 -16.98 -5.22
C ALA A 56 -0.81 -16.21 -3.96
N ASP A 57 -2.07 -16.31 -3.54
CA ASP A 57 -2.59 -15.53 -2.41
C ASP A 57 -2.11 -16.04 -1.05
N THR A 58 -1.62 -17.28 -0.97
CA THR A 58 -1.00 -17.88 0.22
C THR A 58 0.48 -17.56 0.39
N ASP A 59 1.08 -16.82 -0.55
CA ASP A 59 2.49 -16.43 -0.48
C ASP A 59 2.65 -15.08 0.25
N TYR A 60 3.17 -15.17 1.47
CA TYR A 60 3.55 -14.04 2.34
C TYR A 60 5.07 -14.04 2.55
N SER A 61 5.83 -14.37 1.51
CA SER A 61 7.30 -14.37 1.56
C SER A 61 7.90 -12.95 1.53
N TRP A 62 9.16 -12.82 1.92
CA TRP A 62 9.90 -11.56 1.95
C TRP A 62 9.99 -10.90 0.57
N GLU A 63 10.40 -11.65 -0.46
CA GLU A 63 10.40 -11.16 -1.84
C GLU A 63 9.00 -10.71 -2.28
N ARG A 64 7.95 -11.43 -1.86
CA ARG A 64 6.57 -11.07 -2.21
C ARG A 64 6.15 -9.76 -1.57
N ALA A 65 6.44 -9.57 -0.28
CA ALA A 65 6.16 -8.33 0.43
C ALA A 65 6.84 -7.12 -0.26
N VAL A 66 8.11 -7.28 -0.64
CA VAL A 66 8.89 -6.23 -1.34
C VAL A 66 8.33 -5.99 -2.75
N PHE A 67 8.00 -7.04 -3.52
CA PHE A 67 7.43 -6.92 -4.85
C PHE A 67 6.04 -6.24 -4.84
N ASP A 68 5.12 -6.72 -4.00
CA ASP A 68 3.76 -6.19 -3.86
C ASP A 68 3.82 -4.69 -3.48
N TYR A 69 4.65 -4.33 -2.50
CA TYR A 69 4.78 -2.92 -2.09
C TYR A 69 5.56 -2.05 -3.11
N ALA A 70 6.48 -2.63 -3.89
CA ALA A 70 7.22 -1.91 -4.93
C ALA A 70 6.37 -1.64 -6.19
N TRP A 71 5.57 -2.62 -6.62
CA TRP A 71 4.95 -2.69 -7.96
C TRP A 71 3.49 -3.17 -8.00
N GLY A 72 3.01 -3.89 -6.98
CA GLY A 72 1.68 -4.47 -6.90
C GLY A 72 0.76 -3.73 -5.92
N ASP A 73 0.00 -4.49 -5.13
CA ASP A 73 -0.81 -3.93 -4.04
C ASP A 73 0.04 -3.65 -2.79
N LYS A 74 0.04 -2.40 -2.35
CA LYS A 74 0.77 -1.96 -1.16
C LYS A 74 0.14 -2.46 0.13
N GLU A 75 -1.17 -2.68 0.18
CA GLU A 75 -1.85 -3.17 1.38
C GLU A 75 -1.51 -4.66 1.57
N ARG A 76 -1.59 -5.47 0.52
CA ARG A 76 -1.07 -6.85 0.51
C ARG A 76 0.43 -6.94 0.78
N GLY A 77 1.24 -5.99 0.31
CA GLY A 77 2.66 -5.90 0.61
C GLY A 77 2.96 -5.61 2.10
N LEU A 78 2.19 -4.71 2.73
CA LEU A 78 2.27 -4.45 4.17
C LEU A 78 1.72 -5.62 5.00
N LEU A 79 0.68 -6.31 4.54
CA LEU A 79 0.17 -7.52 5.18
C LEU A 79 1.23 -8.62 5.19
N ALA A 80 1.93 -8.84 4.06
CA ALA A 80 3.05 -9.77 3.99
C ALA A 80 4.23 -9.35 4.88
N LEU A 81 4.55 -8.05 4.98
CA LEU A 81 5.51 -7.57 5.98
C LEU A 81 5.05 -7.88 7.42
N GLY A 82 3.75 -7.77 7.72
CA GLY A 82 3.17 -8.17 9.01
C GLY A 82 3.40 -9.65 9.33
N HIS A 83 3.19 -10.55 8.36
CA HIS A 83 3.52 -11.98 8.51
C HIS A 83 5.02 -12.22 8.76
N ILE A 84 5.90 -11.42 8.16
CA ILE A 84 7.35 -11.50 8.40
C ILE A 84 7.72 -10.96 9.80
N LEU A 85 7.10 -9.87 10.25
CA LEU A 85 7.32 -9.31 11.59
C LEU A 85 6.83 -10.27 12.68
N HIS A 86 5.70 -10.95 12.47
CA HIS A 86 5.26 -12.03 13.34
C HIS A 86 6.32 -13.14 13.46
N LEU A 87 6.99 -13.52 12.36
CA LEU A 87 8.13 -14.45 12.42
C LEU A 87 9.36 -13.88 13.16
N VAL A 88 9.54 -12.56 13.26
CA VAL A 88 10.58 -11.95 14.12
C VAL A 88 10.21 -12.05 15.59
N GLU A 89 8.96 -11.74 15.95
CA GLU A 89 8.43 -11.92 17.31
C GLU A 89 8.55 -13.37 17.77
N ASP A 90 8.27 -14.32 16.87
CA ASP A 90 8.40 -15.75 17.04
C ASP A 90 9.84 -16.18 17.40
N MET A 91 10.87 -15.48 16.91
CA MET A 91 12.27 -15.73 17.30
C MET A 91 12.61 -15.19 18.70
N SER A 92 11.77 -14.33 19.27
CA SER A 92 11.90 -13.89 20.67
C SER A 92 11.29 -14.88 21.67
N VAL A 93 10.50 -15.87 21.22
CA VAL A 93 9.92 -16.89 22.09
C VAL A 93 10.94 -18.02 22.36
N PRO A 94 11.29 -18.32 23.63
CA PRO A 94 12.27 -19.38 23.92
C PRO A 94 11.83 -20.76 23.44
N ASP A 95 10.55 -21.11 23.58
CA ASP A 95 9.97 -22.39 23.16
C ASP A 95 10.09 -22.60 21.64
N HIS A 96 9.79 -21.55 20.86
CA HIS A 96 9.87 -21.55 19.39
C HIS A 96 11.30 -21.60 18.85
N THR A 97 12.29 -21.20 19.66
CA THR A 97 13.72 -21.30 19.33
C THR A 97 14.41 -22.54 19.90
N ARG A 98 13.67 -23.39 20.61
CA ARG A 98 14.18 -24.60 21.30
C ARG A 98 13.49 -25.90 20.92
N ASN A 99 12.71 -25.89 19.84
CA ASN A 99 11.95 -27.05 19.36
C ASN A 99 11.08 -27.64 20.50
N ASP A 100 10.31 -26.79 21.17
CA ASP A 100 9.46 -27.14 22.30
C ASP A 100 7.99 -26.81 21.94
N PRO A 101 7.25 -27.71 21.26
CA PRO A 101 5.91 -27.43 20.78
C PRO A 101 4.84 -27.58 21.87
N HIS A 102 4.01 -26.56 22.05
CA HIS A 102 2.90 -26.50 23.02
C HIS A 102 1.54 -26.27 22.33
N PRO A 103 0.99 -27.26 21.58
CA PRO A 103 -0.30 -27.13 20.89
C PRO A 103 -1.50 -27.16 21.84
N GLU A 104 -2.35 -26.13 21.77
CA GLU A 104 -3.57 -25.95 22.60
C GLU A 104 -4.50 -27.19 22.60
N PHE A 105 -4.69 -27.81 21.43
CA PHE A 105 -5.58 -28.98 21.29
C PHE A 105 -5.04 -30.27 21.93
N ALA A 106 -3.81 -30.26 22.46
CA ALA A 106 -3.14 -31.44 23.00
C ALA A 106 -2.26 -31.15 24.24
N GLU A 107 -2.59 -30.12 25.03
CA GLU A 107 -1.85 -29.71 26.25
C GLU A 107 -1.35 -30.89 27.11
N THR A 108 -2.22 -31.87 27.39
CA THR A 108 -1.91 -33.02 28.26
C THR A 108 -0.90 -34.01 27.67
N ALA A 109 -0.65 -33.96 26.36
CA ALA A 109 0.37 -34.76 25.67
C ALA A 109 1.71 -34.02 25.49
N PHE A 110 1.72 -32.69 25.61
CA PHE A 110 2.87 -31.82 25.35
C PHE A 110 3.26 -30.94 26.57
N GLY A 111 2.74 -31.23 27.77
CA GLY A 111 3.14 -30.55 29.01
C GLY A 111 2.42 -29.24 29.32
N GLY A 112 1.42 -28.84 28.53
CA GLY A 112 0.64 -27.60 28.67
C GLY A 112 1.32 -26.37 28.07
N PRO A 113 0.67 -25.19 28.09
CA PRO A 113 1.08 -23.99 27.34
C PRO A 113 2.45 -23.41 27.72
N SER A 114 3.05 -22.60 26.83
CA SER A 114 4.29 -21.86 27.13
C SER A 114 4.07 -20.91 28.32
N PRO A 115 4.91 -20.98 29.38
CA PRO A 115 4.87 -20.02 30.47
C PRO A 115 5.24 -18.61 30.01
N TYR A 116 6.07 -18.47 28.97
CA TYR A 116 6.51 -17.16 28.48
C TYR A 116 5.39 -16.46 27.71
N GLU A 117 4.73 -17.14 26.77
CA GLU A 117 3.58 -16.58 26.04
C GLU A 117 2.41 -16.28 26.98
N SER A 118 2.13 -17.18 27.94
CA SER A 118 1.11 -16.98 28.97
C SER A 118 1.36 -15.74 29.84
N PHE A 119 2.62 -15.33 30.01
CA PHE A 119 2.99 -14.10 30.71
C PHE A 119 3.05 -12.89 29.78
N ALA A 120 3.45 -13.07 28.52
CA ALA A 120 3.48 -11.99 27.52
C ALA A 120 2.08 -11.48 27.16
N SER A 121 1.05 -12.34 27.17
CA SER A 121 -0.33 -12.00 26.80
C SER A 121 -1.01 -10.94 27.69
N GLN A 122 -0.44 -10.58 28.84
CA GLN A 122 -0.94 -9.47 29.67
C GLN A 122 -0.61 -8.08 29.08
N PHE A 123 0.28 -8.01 28.09
CA PHE A 123 0.72 -6.77 27.45
C PHE A 123 -0.03 -6.54 26.13
N THR A 124 -0.84 -5.48 26.08
CA THR A 124 -1.54 -4.98 24.88
C THR A 124 -0.85 -3.71 24.38
N PRO A 125 -1.19 -3.17 23.20
CA PRO A 125 -0.70 -1.86 22.75
C PRO A 125 -0.91 -0.73 23.76
N ASP A 126 -1.97 -0.81 24.59
CA ASP A 126 -2.29 0.19 25.63
C ASP A 126 -1.53 -0.01 26.94
N THR A 127 -1.12 -1.25 27.27
CA THR A 127 -0.46 -1.59 28.55
C THR A 127 1.05 -1.81 28.44
N ILE A 128 1.58 -1.94 27.21
CA ILE A 128 3.01 -2.15 26.97
C ILE A 128 3.81 -0.85 27.15
N SER A 129 4.70 -0.82 28.15
CA SER A 129 5.56 0.34 28.42
C SER A 129 7.03 -0.01 28.18
N LEU A 130 7.47 0.16 26.93
CA LEU A 130 8.87 -0.01 26.52
C LEU A 130 9.52 1.36 26.27
N LYS A 131 10.60 1.65 27.00
CA LYS A 131 11.44 2.81 26.73
C LYS A 131 12.40 2.51 25.59
N ASN A 132 12.52 3.47 24.66
CA ASN A 132 13.41 3.37 23.52
C ASN A 132 14.88 3.60 23.96
N GLU A 133 15.53 2.52 24.39
CA GLU A 133 16.83 2.51 25.09
C GLU A 133 17.85 1.57 24.42
N GLY A 134 17.63 1.19 23.16
CA GLY A 134 18.50 0.26 22.41
C GLY A 134 18.92 0.82 21.06
N ASN A 135 20.12 0.45 20.60
CA ASN A 135 20.51 0.69 19.21
C ASN A 135 19.73 -0.28 18.30
N ILE A 136 19.04 0.23 17.28
CA ILE A 136 18.41 -0.62 16.26
C ILE A 136 19.53 -1.38 15.52
N PRO A 137 19.59 -2.72 15.59
CA PRO A 137 20.60 -3.48 14.85
C PRO A 137 20.44 -3.22 13.35
N GLN A 138 21.58 -3.11 12.65
CA GLN A 138 21.63 -3.10 11.20
C GLN A 138 22.22 -4.43 10.75
N ARG A 139 21.58 -5.08 9.78
CA ARG A 139 21.96 -6.38 9.22
C ARG A 139 21.63 -6.40 7.74
N ASP A 140 22.38 -7.19 6.98
CA ASP A 140 22.34 -7.13 5.51
C ASP A 140 21.27 -8.07 4.91
N SER A 141 20.58 -8.85 5.73
CA SER A 141 19.55 -9.82 5.31
C SER A 141 18.50 -10.14 6.38
N LEU A 142 17.33 -10.63 5.97
CA LEU A 142 16.27 -11.09 6.88
C LEU A 142 16.69 -12.35 7.66
N GLU A 143 17.40 -13.30 7.02
CA GLU A 143 17.91 -14.49 7.71
C GLU A 143 18.86 -14.12 8.87
N GLU A 144 19.65 -13.05 8.76
CA GLU A 144 20.48 -12.57 9.88
C GLU A 144 19.65 -11.98 11.03
N TYR A 145 18.57 -11.23 10.76
CA TYR A 145 17.67 -10.73 11.83
C TYR A 145 17.02 -11.88 12.57
N LEU A 146 16.40 -12.82 11.83
CA LEU A 146 15.73 -13.98 12.41
C LEU A 146 16.73 -14.88 13.16
N SER A 147 17.90 -15.15 12.58
CA SER A 147 18.90 -16.05 13.20
C SER A 147 19.57 -15.44 14.41
N ALA A 148 19.93 -14.15 14.39
CA ALA A 148 20.55 -13.51 15.54
C ALA A 148 19.59 -13.40 16.75
N LEU A 149 18.31 -13.12 16.49
CA LEU A 149 17.29 -13.11 17.53
C LEU A 149 17.02 -14.52 18.08
N ALA A 150 16.94 -15.53 17.19
CA ALA A 150 16.80 -16.92 17.60
C ALA A 150 17.99 -17.42 18.43
N GLU A 151 19.21 -17.10 18.02
CA GLU A 151 20.44 -17.39 18.79
C GLU A 151 20.43 -16.69 20.15
N TYR A 152 20.02 -15.42 20.22
CA TYR A 152 19.91 -14.70 21.48
C TYR A 152 18.88 -15.36 22.42
N SER A 153 17.69 -15.67 21.92
CA SER A 153 16.61 -16.31 22.68
C SER A 153 17.04 -17.69 23.20
N ASN A 154 17.49 -18.59 22.31
CA ASN A 154 17.96 -19.92 22.66
C ASN A 154 19.13 -19.87 23.67
N LYS A 155 20.12 -19.00 23.47
CA LYS A 155 21.35 -18.97 24.28
C LYS A 155 21.15 -18.43 25.69
N ASN A 156 20.23 -17.49 25.90
CA ASN A 156 20.12 -16.73 27.16
C ASN A 156 18.92 -17.16 28.03
N PHE A 157 17.97 -17.93 27.49
CA PHE A 157 16.71 -18.29 28.15
C PHE A 157 16.40 -19.78 27.96
N PHE A 158 15.64 -20.38 28.87
CA PHE A 158 15.10 -21.73 28.74
C PHE A 158 13.65 -21.72 28.22
N SER A 159 13.25 -22.79 27.53
CA SER A 159 11.84 -23.17 27.36
C SER A 159 11.43 -24.21 28.41
N LYS A 160 10.12 -24.44 28.55
CA LYS A 160 9.52 -25.21 29.65
C LYS A 160 10.09 -26.63 29.83
N ASP A 161 10.35 -27.35 28.74
CA ASP A 161 10.80 -28.74 28.73
C ASP A 161 12.21 -28.90 28.12
N THR A 162 12.97 -27.79 28.14
CA THR A 162 14.42 -27.78 27.83
C THR A 162 15.31 -27.21 28.94
N ILE A 163 14.73 -26.89 30.11
CA ILE A 163 15.47 -26.50 31.32
C ILE A 163 16.59 -27.50 31.60
N LEU A 164 17.86 -27.06 31.53
CA LEU A 164 19.06 -27.87 31.74
C LEU A 164 19.12 -29.19 30.92
N SER A 165 18.41 -29.26 29.79
CA SER A 165 18.36 -30.46 28.95
C SER A 165 19.68 -30.67 28.20
N ASP A 166 20.17 -31.91 28.13
CA ASP A 166 21.34 -32.30 27.31
C ASP A 166 21.23 -31.89 25.83
N ARG A 167 20.01 -31.60 25.35
CA ARG A 167 19.72 -31.02 24.02
C ARG A 167 20.36 -29.64 23.83
N TYR A 168 20.44 -28.81 24.87
CA TYR A 168 20.91 -27.42 24.77
C TYR A 168 21.95 -27.10 25.85
N LYS A 169 23.19 -26.89 25.41
CA LYS A 169 24.33 -26.60 26.31
C LYS A 169 24.19 -25.31 27.10
N ASN A 170 23.39 -24.36 26.62
CA ASN A 170 23.14 -23.04 27.21
C ASN A 170 21.62 -22.82 27.40
N PRO A 171 21.20 -21.83 28.21
CA PRO A 171 22.03 -21.16 29.22
C PRO A 171 22.41 -22.13 30.34
N GLN A 172 23.35 -21.73 31.19
CA GLN A 172 23.74 -22.47 32.40
C GLN A 172 23.76 -21.50 33.59
N PRO A 173 23.13 -21.83 34.73
CA PRO A 173 23.24 -21.03 35.94
C PRO A 173 24.69 -20.97 36.44
N ILE A 174 25.30 -19.78 36.35
CA ILE A 174 26.69 -19.54 36.79
C ILE A 174 26.79 -19.31 38.31
N PHE A 175 25.69 -18.90 38.94
CA PHE A 175 25.51 -18.92 40.38
C PHE A 175 24.02 -19.04 40.73
N TYR A 176 23.75 -19.36 42.00
CA TYR A 176 22.42 -19.34 42.60
C TYR A 176 22.38 -18.28 43.71
N LYS A 177 21.25 -17.58 43.84
CA LYS A 177 21.03 -16.49 44.81
C LYS A 177 19.68 -16.65 45.47
N LYS A 178 19.64 -16.50 46.80
CA LYS A 178 18.39 -16.49 47.56
C LYS A 178 17.80 -15.09 47.66
N GLU A 179 16.51 -14.98 47.41
CA GLU A 179 15.75 -13.73 47.38
C GLU A 179 14.42 -13.90 48.14
N ILE A 180 13.85 -12.79 48.62
CA ILE A 180 12.60 -12.79 49.38
C ILE A 180 11.49 -12.29 48.45
N LEU A 181 10.45 -13.11 48.29
CA LEU A 181 9.25 -12.82 47.51
C LEU A 181 8.32 -11.83 48.27
N LYS A 182 7.36 -11.21 47.59
CA LYS A 182 6.38 -10.27 48.19
C LYS A 182 5.57 -10.89 49.33
N ASN A 183 5.38 -12.22 49.30
CA ASN A 183 4.72 -12.99 50.35
C ASN A 183 5.64 -13.34 51.55
N GLY A 184 6.89 -12.88 51.56
CA GLY A 184 7.87 -13.08 52.63
C GLY A 184 8.64 -14.41 52.58
N LEU A 185 8.32 -15.31 51.64
CA LEU A 185 9.00 -16.60 51.49
C LEU A 185 10.30 -16.46 50.67
N GLN A 186 11.26 -17.34 50.95
CA GLN A 186 12.58 -17.32 50.31
C GLN A 186 12.62 -18.29 49.11
N ALA A 187 13.06 -17.77 47.96
CA ALA A 187 13.26 -18.52 46.71
C ALA A 187 14.74 -18.49 46.31
N GLU A 188 15.26 -19.57 45.70
CA GLU A 188 16.64 -19.64 45.18
C GLU A 188 16.64 -19.62 43.64
N PHE A 189 17.04 -18.49 43.06
CA PHE A 189 17.08 -18.31 41.61
C PHE A 189 18.46 -18.62 41.06
N GLY A 190 18.51 -19.34 39.94
CA GLY A 190 19.69 -19.50 39.10
C GLY A 190 19.83 -18.33 38.14
N TYR A 191 21.04 -17.79 38.03
CA TYR A 191 21.36 -16.60 37.24
C TYR A 191 22.32 -16.92 36.08
N VAL A 192 22.16 -16.20 34.96
CA VAL A 192 23.14 -16.16 33.86
C VAL A 192 23.58 -14.72 33.58
N GLN A 193 24.69 -14.54 32.88
CA GLN A 193 25.15 -13.23 32.40
C GLN A 193 24.62 -12.98 30.99
N GLY A 194 23.67 -12.05 30.85
CA GLY A 194 23.16 -11.59 29.57
C GLY A 194 24.13 -10.63 28.89
N SER A 195 24.25 -10.73 27.56
CA SER A 195 25.12 -9.84 26.78
C SER A 195 24.62 -8.39 26.85
N GLY A 196 25.48 -7.47 27.32
CA GLY A 196 25.15 -6.03 27.45
C GLY A 196 24.21 -5.65 28.60
N VAL A 197 23.56 -6.60 29.28
CA VAL A 197 22.42 -6.33 30.19
C VAL A 197 22.60 -6.79 31.64
N GLY A 198 23.78 -7.28 32.01
CA GLY A 198 24.10 -7.70 33.38
C GLY A 198 23.71 -9.14 33.68
N TYR A 199 23.37 -9.45 34.94
CA TYR A 199 22.89 -10.77 35.34
C TYR A 199 21.35 -10.80 35.41
N HIS A 200 20.73 -11.84 34.86
CA HIS A 200 19.28 -12.06 34.91
C HIS A 200 18.91 -13.45 35.41
N ARG A 201 17.71 -13.58 35.97
CA ARG A 201 17.14 -14.84 36.48
C ARG A 201 16.72 -15.72 35.31
N ILE A 202 17.12 -16.99 35.33
CA ILE A 202 16.76 -17.97 34.29
C ILE A 202 15.97 -19.18 34.79
N VAL A 203 16.02 -19.49 36.08
CA VAL A 203 15.37 -20.68 36.64
C VAL A 203 15.18 -20.55 38.15
N LEU A 204 14.13 -21.15 38.70
CA LEU A 204 13.92 -21.34 40.13
C LEU A 204 14.41 -22.73 40.54
N LYS A 205 15.15 -22.83 41.64
CA LYS A 205 15.66 -24.09 42.22
C LYS A 205 14.96 -24.39 43.55
N ASP A 206 14.32 -25.56 43.63
CA ASP A 206 13.55 -26.12 44.75
C ASP A 206 13.05 -25.14 45.84
N ALA A 207 11.80 -24.66 45.69
CA ALA A 207 11.15 -23.79 46.67
C ALA A 207 10.77 -24.58 47.94
N SER A 208 11.29 -24.13 49.09
CA SER A 208 11.34 -24.93 50.32
C SER A 208 9.98 -25.41 50.87
N PHE A 209 9.69 -26.69 50.65
CA PHE A 209 8.65 -27.57 51.24
C PHE A 209 7.17 -27.14 51.14
N GLY A 210 6.82 -25.87 51.30
CA GLY A 210 5.42 -25.40 51.29
C GLY A 210 4.80 -25.21 49.90
N TRP A 211 5.61 -25.20 48.83
CA TRP A 211 5.15 -24.90 47.46
C TRP A 211 4.86 -26.15 46.60
N LYS A 212 5.23 -27.36 47.06
CA LYS A 212 5.10 -28.60 46.27
C LYS A 212 3.67 -29.11 46.08
N GLU A 213 2.67 -28.41 46.65
CA GLU A 213 1.24 -28.63 46.40
C GLU A 213 0.62 -27.58 45.45
N GLN A 214 1.36 -26.54 45.04
CA GLN A 214 0.89 -25.47 44.15
C GLN A 214 1.66 -25.38 42.81
N LEU A 215 2.85 -25.97 42.72
CA LEU A 215 3.56 -26.16 41.45
C LEU A 215 2.94 -27.35 40.69
N SER A 216 2.65 -27.18 39.40
CA SER A 216 1.92 -28.15 38.57
C SER A 216 2.64 -29.49 38.34
N ASP A 217 3.96 -29.52 38.55
CA ASP A 217 4.78 -30.73 38.56
C ASP A 217 5.77 -30.64 39.73
N SER A 218 5.45 -31.30 40.83
CA SER A 218 6.27 -31.32 42.05
C SER A 218 7.47 -32.28 41.98
N SER A 219 7.70 -32.93 40.83
CA SER A 219 8.83 -33.83 40.60
C SER A 219 10.08 -33.14 40.00
N LYS A 220 9.93 -31.99 39.35
CA LYS A 220 11.04 -31.22 38.76
C LYS A 220 11.81 -30.42 39.83
N GLU A 221 13.15 -30.55 39.85
CA GLU A 221 14.05 -29.74 40.72
C GLU A 221 14.05 -28.25 40.32
N PHE A 222 13.72 -27.97 39.05
CA PHE A 222 13.85 -26.67 38.40
C PHE A 222 12.59 -26.29 37.62
N VAL A 223 12.15 -25.03 37.73
CA VAL A 223 10.97 -24.48 37.02
C VAL A 223 11.20 -23.04 36.55
N LEU A 224 10.39 -22.55 35.60
CA LEU A 224 10.43 -21.17 35.08
C LEU A 224 9.40 -20.22 35.71
N THR A 225 8.40 -20.75 36.40
CA THR A 225 7.36 -19.98 37.07
C THR A 225 7.72 -19.73 38.53
N ASP A 226 7.43 -18.52 39.01
CA ASP A 226 7.55 -18.15 40.42
C ASP A 226 6.38 -17.23 40.83
N PRO A 227 6.00 -17.16 42.12
CA PRO A 227 4.78 -16.46 42.56
C PRO A 227 4.75 -14.95 42.30
N ASP A 228 5.89 -14.34 41.98
CA ASP A 228 6.01 -12.91 41.68
C ASP A 228 6.33 -12.64 40.19
N ASN A 229 6.36 -13.69 39.37
CA ASN A 229 6.78 -13.72 37.96
C ASN A 229 8.16 -13.06 37.73
N LEU A 230 9.08 -13.20 38.68
CA LEU A 230 10.42 -12.59 38.63
C LEU A 230 11.28 -13.08 37.48
N ILE A 231 11.21 -14.38 37.15
CA ILE A 231 11.91 -14.96 35.98
C ILE A 231 11.31 -14.43 34.68
N LEU A 232 9.98 -14.56 34.52
CA LEU A 232 9.30 -14.19 33.28
C LEU A 232 9.32 -12.66 33.04
N SER A 233 9.39 -11.85 34.10
CA SER A 233 9.65 -10.41 34.01
C SER A 233 11.06 -10.09 33.47
N ASP A 234 12.09 -10.87 33.83
CA ASP A 234 13.43 -10.72 33.26
C ASP A 234 13.48 -11.17 31.80
N TYR A 235 12.78 -12.25 31.45
CA TYR A 235 12.64 -12.71 30.07
C TYR A 235 12.00 -11.61 29.22
N TRP A 236 10.80 -11.15 29.61
CA TRP A 236 10.05 -10.13 28.89
C TRP A 236 10.84 -8.84 28.72
N ARG A 237 11.46 -8.33 29.81
CA ARG A 237 12.27 -7.10 29.80
C ARG A 237 13.42 -7.12 28.79
N LEU A 238 13.93 -8.31 28.44
CA LEU A 238 15.04 -8.50 27.52
C LEU A 238 14.56 -8.86 26.10
N LEU A 239 13.69 -9.86 26.00
CA LEU A 239 13.21 -10.40 24.72
C LEU A 239 12.30 -9.42 23.98
N SER A 240 11.43 -8.67 24.66
CA SER A 240 10.59 -7.63 24.02
C SER A 240 11.43 -6.48 23.42
N ARG A 241 12.55 -6.11 24.08
CA ARG A 241 13.47 -5.10 23.56
C ARG A 241 14.17 -5.57 22.28
N GLU A 242 14.66 -6.81 22.28
CA GLU A 242 15.28 -7.40 21.09
C GLU A 242 14.25 -7.63 19.96
N ALA A 243 13.03 -8.05 20.27
CA ALA A 243 11.94 -8.18 19.29
C ALA A 243 11.63 -6.84 18.61
N VAL A 244 11.41 -5.78 19.39
CA VAL A 244 11.13 -4.42 18.85
C VAL A 244 12.34 -3.87 18.09
N ALA A 245 13.56 -4.06 18.58
CA ALA A 245 14.77 -3.56 17.92
C ALA A 245 15.06 -4.27 16.58
N ASN A 246 14.98 -5.60 16.55
CA ASN A 246 15.17 -6.37 15.31
C ASN A 246 13.98 -6.17 14.36
N GLY A 247 12.75 -6.04 14.86
CA GLY A 247 11.55 -5.69 14.07
C GLY A 247 11.69 -4.33 13.39
N ALA A 248 12.11 -3.29 14.12
CA ALA A 248 12.41 -1.97 13.53
C ALA A 248 13.55 -2.03 12.49
N GLY A 249 14.55 -2.88 12.72
CA GLY A 249 15.61 -3.17 11.74
C GLY A 249 15.09 -3.84 10.47
N VAL A 250 14.15 -4.79 10.59
CA VAL A 250 13.47 -5.45 9.46
C VAL A 250 12.56 -4.48 8.71
N VAL A 251 11.79 -3.62 9.38
CA VAL A 251 10.99 -2.56 8.73
C VAL A 251 11.89 -1.60 7.94
N LYS A 252 13.06 -1.23 8.47
CA LYS A 252 14.04 -0.43 7.72
C LYS A 252 14.57 -1.21 6.50
N LEU A 253 15.04 -2.44 6.69
CA LEU A 253 15.56 -3.28 5.60
C LEU A 253 14.50 -3.48 4.50
N PHE A 254 13.23 -3.63 4.86
CA PHE A 254 12.12 -3.70 3.92
C PHE A 254 12.03 -2.46 3.02
N PHE A 255 12.07 -1.26 3.60
CA PHE A 255 12.01 -0.03 2.81
C PHE A 255 13.30 0.23 1.99
N ASP A 256 14.47 -0.17 2.51
CA ASP A 256 15.73 -0.15 1.75
C ASP A 256 15.67 -1.10 0.54
N GLU A 257 15.18 -2.33 0.71
CA GLU A 257 14.99 -3.31 -0.37
C GLU A 257 13.88 -2.90 -1.36
N VAL A 258 12.80 -2.26 -0.90
CA VAL A 258 11.76 -1.66 -1.78
C VAL A 258 12.34 -0.54 -2.64
N ALA A 259 13.21 0.32 -2.09
CA ALA A 259 13.86 1.39 -2.86
C ALA A 259 14.81 0.78 -3.92
N LYS A 260 15.66 -0.14 -3.49
CA LYS A 260 16.58 -0.92 -4.33
C LYS A 260 15.84 -1.75 -5.41
N GLU A 261 14.66 -2.26 -5.13
CA GLU A 261 13.83 -2.97 -6.12
C GLU A 261 13.21 -2.01 -7.12
N ARG A 262 12.76 -0.81 -6.70
CA ARG A 262 12.28 0.23 -7.62
C ARG A 262 13.38 0.72 -8.59
N GLU A 263 14.63 0.72 -8.15
CA GLU A 263 15.81 0.99 -8.99
C GLU A 263 16.20 -0.18 -9.90
N THR A 264 16.42 -1.38 -9.32
CA THR A 264 17.00 -2.53 -10.03
C THR A 264 16.00 -3.39 -10.80
N LYS A 265 14.72 -3.36 -10.41
CA LYS A 265 13.61 -4.16 -10.96
C LYS A 265 13.87 -5.67 -10.90
N THR A 266 14.65 -6.13 -9.93
CA THR A 266 15.12 -7.52 -9.82
C THR A 266 13.96 -8.49 -9.62
N LEU A 267 13.05 -8.19 -8.70
CA LEU A 267 11.86 -8.99 -8.40
C LEU A 267 10.81 -8.85 -9.52
N ALA A 268 10.59 -7.64 -10.05
CA ALA A 268 9.74 -7.44 -11.23
C ALA A 268 10.21 -8.22 -12.47
N LEU A 269 11.52 -8.35 -12.68
CA LEU A 269 12.10 -9.19 -13.74
C LEU A 269 12.03 -10.69 -13.40
N LYS A 270 12.17 -11.07 -12.12
CA LYS A 270 12.03 -12.46 -11.64
C LYS A 270 10.60 -12.98 -11.86
N ASN A 271 9.61 -12.14 -11.55
CA ASN A 271 8.19 -12.45 -11.62
C ASN A 271 7.72 -12.88 -13.03
N ARG A 272 8.30 -12.26 -14.07
CA ARG A 272 7.95 -12.45 -15.49
C ARG A 272 7.77 -13.91 -15.91
N ASN A 273 6.77 -14.20 -16.73
CA ASN A 273 6.53 -15.54 -17.29
C ASN A 273 7.50 -15.90 -18.44
N TRP A 274 7.37 -17.13 -18.96
CA TRP A 274 8.24 -17.69 -20.00
C TRP A 274 8.29 -16.88 -21.30
N ALA A 275 7.17 -16.28 -21.72
CA ALA A 275 7.07 -15.51 -22.96
C ALA A 275 7.78 -14.16 -22.85
N GLN A 276 7.62 -13.47 -21.71
CA GLN A 276 8.33 -12.23 -21.42
C GLN A 276 9.86 -12.46 -21.32
N LYS A 277 10.29 -13.59 -20.73
CA LYS A 277 11.71 -14.01 -20.68
C LYS A 277 12.32 -14.33 -22.06
N ILE A 278 11.51 -14.47 -23.11
CA ILE A 278 11.95 -14.55 -24.52
C ILE A 278 12.11 -13.15 -25.13
N TYR A 279 11.25 -12.18 -24.76
CA TYR A 279 11.28 -10.80 -25.26
C TYR A 279 12.59 -10.07 -24.91
N ASP A 280 13.06 -10.15 -23.66
CA ASP A 280 14.34 -9.53 -23.26
C ASP A 280 15.55 -10.08 -24.06
N LYS A 281 15.42 -11.34 -24.52
CA LYS A 281 16.42 -12.05 -25.31
C LYS A 281 16.40 -11.65 -26.80
N THR A 282 15.28 -11.19 -27.33
CA THR A 282 15.21 -10.58 -28.68
C THR A 282 15.55 -9.09 -28.65
N ALA A 283 15.16 -8.36 -27.59
CA ALA A 283 15.52 -6.95 -27.39
C ALA A 283 17.04 -6.74 -27.38
N SER A 284 17.77 -7.53 -26.58
CA SER A 284 19.25 -7.49 -26.54
C SER A 284 19.92 -7.80 -27.88
N VAL A 285 19.33 -8.68 -28.70
CA VAL A 285 19.79 -8.95 -30.08
C VAL A 285 19.53 -7.76 -31.01
N ILE A 286 18.37 -7.10 -30.90
CA ILE A 286 18.02 -5.91 -31.69
C ILE A 286 18.99 -4.75 -31.39
N TYR A 287 19.26 -4.45 -30.11
CA TYR A 287 20.25 -3.44 -29.74
C TYR A 287 21.68 -3.82 -30.17
N GLY A 288 22.05 -5.11 -30.09
CA GLY A 288 23.31 -5.63 -30.62
C GLY A 288 23.47 -5.55 -32.15
N ILE A 289 22.37 -5.42 -32.89
CA ILE A 289 22.35 -5.15 -34.33
C ILE A 289 22.41 -3.64 -34.60
N ALA A 290 21.67 -2.83 -33.84
CA ALA A 290 21.69 -1.36 -33.96
C ALA A 290 23.11 -0.79 -33.73
N GLY A 291 23.81 -1.24 -32.69
CA GLY A 291 25.19 -0.83 -32.41
C GLY A 291 26.19 -1.21 -33.53
N LYS A 292 25.89 -2.23 -34.33
CA LYS A 292 26.69 -2.63 -35.50
C LYS A 292 26.34 -1.88 -36.79
N LEU A 293 25.14 -1.29 -36.89
CA LEU A 293 24.74 -0.48 -38.05
C LEU A 293 25.17 0.99 -37.95
N TYR A 294 25.16 1.57 -36.75
CA TYR A 294 25.32 3.02 -36.57
C TYR A 294 26.64 3.48 -35.93
N GLY A 295 27.53 2.54 -35.55
CA GLY A 295 28.96 2.84 -35.33
C GLY A 295 29.31 3.57 -34.03
N THR A 296 28.38 3.71 -33.09
CA THR A 296 28.62 4.30 -31.76
C THR A 296 28.43 3.26 -30.65
N SER A 297 29.53 2.79 -30.06
CA SER A 297 29.49 1.96 -28.85
C SER A 297 29.34 2.83 -27.61
N VAL A 298 28.10 3.10 -27.20
CA VAL A 298 27.79 3.72 -25.91
C VAL A 298 27.61 2.58 -24.88
N PRO A 299 28.32 2.59 -23.73
CA PRO A 299 28.06 1.66 -22.64
C PRO A 299 26.63 1.81 -22.10
N TYR A 300 26.06 0.72 -21.60
CA TYR A 300 24.67 0.66 -21.11
C TYR A 300 24.39 1.60 -19.91
N GLU A 301 25.44 2.08 -19.24
CA GLU A 301 25.38 2.77 -17.95
C GLU A 301 25.23 4.30 -18.06
N GLU A 302 25.51 4.93 -19.21
CA GLU A 302 25.51 6.40 -19.36
C GLU A 302 24.17 7.03 -19.78
N LEU A 303 23.12 6.25 -20.07
CA LEU A 303 21.84 6.78 -20.57
C LEU A 303 20.80 7.11 -19.48
N ASN A 304 21.09 6.85 -18.20
CA ASN A 304 20.12 7.00 -17.09
C ASN A 304 20.26 8.30 -16.26
N THR A 305 21.11 9.25 -16.64
CA THR A 305 21.16 10.56 -15.95
C THR A 305 20.09 11.53 -16.48
N PRO A 306 19.17 12.04 -15.62
CA PRO A 306 18.15 12.97 -16.05
C PRO A 306 18.73 14.37 -16.32
N GLY A 307 18.66 14.82 -17.58
CA GLY A 307 18.97 16.20 -17.99
C GLY A 307 20.24 16.37 -18.83
N SER A 308 20.13 16.17 -20.14
CA SER A 308 21.02 16.77 -21.13
C SER A 308 20.24 17.20 -22.39
N GLU A 309 20.78 18.15 -23.16
CA GLU A 309 19.98 18.97 -24.08
C GLU A 309 19.67 18.32 -25.45
N THR A 310 18.59 18.79 -26.09
CA THR A 310 18.12 18.27 -27.39
C THR A 310 19.09 18.50 -28.55
N VAL A 311 19.76 17.45 -29.02
CA VAL A 311 20.56 17.48 -30.26
C VAL A 311 19.64 17.41 -31.49
N ARG A 312 19.26 18.58 -32.03
CA ARG A 312 18.46 18.67 -33.27
C ARG A 312 19.27 18.27 -34.51
N LEU A 313 19.21 17.01 -34.90
CA LEU A 313 19.73 16.55 -36.19
C LEU A 313 18.78 16.92 -37.35
N LYS A 314 19.32 17.54 -38.40
CA LYS A 314 18.58 17.88 -39.62
C LYS A 314 18.49 16.68 -40.55
N THR A 315 17.34 16.50 -41.19
CA THR A 315 17.10 15.42 -42.16
C THR A 315 17.95 15.57 -43.42
N GLY A 316 18.94 14.68 -43.59
CA GLY A 316 19.71 14.49 -44.81
C GLY A 316 19.15 13.34 -45.65
N GLN A 317 18.99 13.54 -46.96
CA GLN A 317 18.54 12.49 -47.88
C GLN A 317 19.67 11.48 -48.15
N ILE A 318 19.34 10.18 -48.16
CA ILE A 318 20.23 9.10 -48.63
C ILE A 318 19.48 8.27 -49.70
N PRO A 319 20.13 7.82 -50.80
CA PRO A 319 19.42 7.38 -52.01
C PRO A 319 18.99 5.90 -51.99
N ARG A 320 18.04 5.56 -52.88
CA ARG A 320 17.76 4.16 -53.25
C ARG A 320 18.98 3.53 -53.95
N GLN A 321 19.32 2.31 -53.56
CA GLN A 321 19.97 1.34 -54.46
C GLN A 321 19.16 0.05 -54.52
N SER A 322 19.33 -0.69 -55.62
CA SER A 322 18.58 -1.89 -55.97
C SER A 322 19.51 -3.10 -56.08
N SER A 323 19.08 -4.24 -55.56
CA SER A 323 19.68 -5.54 -55.84
C SER A 323 18.57 -6.59 -55.93
N GLY A 324 18.30 -7.08 -57.14
CA GLY A 324 17.33 -8.15 -57.38
C GLY A 324 18.02 -9.44 -57.82
N GLN A 325 17.82 -10.50 -57.04
CA GLN A 325 18.02 -11.91 -57.41
C GLN A 325 17.13 -12.75 -56.48
N GLY A 326 16.49 -13.85 -56.89
CA GLY A 326 16.50 -14.40 -58.26
C GLY A 326 16.37 -15.92 -58.31
N ALA A 327 15.36 -16.50 -57.66
CA ALA A 327 15.05 -17.94 -57.73
C ALA A 327 13.53 -18.14 -57.80
N ALA A 328 13.06 -19.07 -58.64
CA ALA A 328 11.65 -19.28 -58.92
C ALA A 328 11.31 -20.76 -59.07
N VAL A 329 10.08 -21.13 -58.70
CA VAL A 329 9.43 -22.38 -59.11
C VAL A 329 8.00 -22.04 -59.55
N ALA A 330 7.61 -22.55 -60.73
CA ALA A 330 6.31 -22.35 -61.38
C ALA A 330 5.32 -23.48 -60.96
N ALA A 331 4.02 -23.49 -61.25
CA ALA A 331 3.01 -22.50 -61.71
C ALA A 331 1.61 -23.08 -61.30
N VAL A 332 0.46 -22.49 -61.62
CA VAL A 332 -0.25 -22.59 -62.92
C VAL A 332 -1.41 -21.58 -62.97
N GLU A 333 -1.69 -21.13 -64.21
CA GLU A 333 -2.79 -20.35 -64.80
C GLU A 333 -4.20 -20.46 -64.14
N ASN A 334 -5.21 -19.59 -64.36
CA ASN A 334 -5.63 -18.75 -65.53
C ASN A 334 -6.63 -17.66 -65.03
N SER A 335 -7.08 -16.59 -65.74
CA SER A 335 -6.80 -15.98 -67.06
C SER A 335 -7.35 -14.53 -67.10
N ARG A 336 -7.08 -13.75 -68.19
CA ARG A 336 -7.78 -12.52 -68.66
C ARG A 336 -7.59 -11.22 -67.82
N GLN A 337 -6.99 -10.16 -68.37
CA GLN A 337 -7.51 -9.17 -69.35
C GLN A 337 -8.58 -8.22 -68.79
N GLY A 338 -8.44 -6.88 -68.84
CA GLY A 338 -7.27 -6.07 -69.25
C GLY A 338 -7.65 -4.63 -69.66
N GLN A 339 -6.63 -3.77 -69.90
CA GLN A 339 -6.69 -2.41 -70.48
C GLN A 339 -7.51 -1.35 -69.68
N ALA A 340 -7.35 -0.03 -69.88
CA ALA A 340 -6.20 0.87 -70.12
C ALA A 340 -6.76 2.32 -70.00
N LEU A 341 -6.04 3.35 -69.53
CA LEU A 341 -5.24 4.29 -70.34
C LEU A 341 -5.01 5.58 -69.51
N ARG A 342 -3.85 6.27 -69.70
CA ARG A 342 -3.68 7.76 -69.75
C ARG A 342 -4.06 8.62 -68.51
N SER A 343 -3.51 9.84 -68.32
CA SER A 343 -2.31 10.50 -68.89
C SER A 343 -1.98 11.81 -68.15
N GLU A 344 -0.68 12.11 -68.04
CA GLU A 344 -0.07 13.47 -68.03
C GLU A 344 -0.37 14.45 -66.86
N ALA A 345 0.34 15.58 -66.70
CA ALA A 345 1.80 15.79 -66.53
C ALA A 345 2.14 17.31 -66.46
N GLY A 346 3.15 17.68 -65.66
CA GLY A 346 3.79 19.01 -65.68
C GLY A 346 3.16 20.08 -64.76
N LYS A 347 3.80 21.20 -64.44
CA LYS A 347 5.17 21.75 -64.71
C LYS A 347 5.55 22.72 -63.57
N GLY A 348 6.85 22.94 -63.31
CA GLY A 348 7.36 24.10 -62.51
C GLY A 348 7.63 25.33 -63.41
N PRO A 349 8.57 26.26 -63.08
CA PRO A 349 9.51 26.31 -61.93
C PRO A 349 9.82 27.74 -61.37
N THR A 350 10.94 27.92 -60.62
CA THR A 350 11.76 29.18 -60.43
C THR A 350 11.18 30.40 -59.66
N LEU A 351 11.92 31.33 -58.99
CA LEU A 351 13.33 31.46 -58.52
C LEU A 351 13.49 32.61 -57.48
N ALA A 352 14.73 32.85 -56.98
CA ALA A 352 15.27 34.04 -56.28
C ALA A 352 14.83 34.30 -54.80
N GLN A 353 15.50 35.08 -53.95
CA GLN A 353 16.92 35.44 -53.64
C GLN A 353 16.95 36.85 -52.97
N SER A 354 17.47 37.00 -51.74
CA SER A 354 18.18 38.23 -51.27
C SER A 354 18.67 38.15 -49.80
N PHE A 355 19.84 38.75 -49.51
CA PHE A 355 20.32 39.16 -48.17
C PHE A 355 20.30 40.70 -48.06
N PRO A 356 20.46 41.30 -46.86
CA PRO A 356 21.67 42.11 -46.62
C PRO A 356 22.20 42.06 -45.16
N GLN A 357 23.10 43.00 -44.81
CA GLN A 357 23.91 43.08 -43.57
C GLN A 357 23.82 44.54 -42.97
N GLN A 358 24.62 45.10 -42.05
CA GLN A 358 25.95 44.78 -41.49
C GLN A 358 26.31 45.63 -40.23
N THR A 359 27.31 45.18 -39.43
CA THR A 359 28.31 45.96 -38.62
C THR A 359 27.96 46.84 -37.39
N GLN A 360 28.64 46.50 -36.26
CA GLN A 360 29.55 47.31 -35.38
C GLN A 360 29.14 48.66 -34.73
N GLY A 361 29.64 48.89 -33.48
CA GLY A 361 29.95 50.25 -32.98
C GLY A 361 30.04 50.47 -31.45
N ASP A 362 31.20 50.26 -30.83
CA ASP A 362 31.64 50.88 -29.55
C ASP A 362 32.08 52.36 -29.79
N PRO A 363 32.43 53.24 -28.80
CA PRO A 363 32.81 52.99 -27.38
C PRO A 363 32.29 53.99 -26.30
N ALA A 364 32.57 53.73 -25.00
CA ALA A 364 33.14 54.74 -24.05
C ALA A 364 33.52 54.16 -22.66
N ARG A 365 34.60 54.70 -22.08
CA ARG A 365 35.11 54.59 -20.69
C ARG A 365 35.84 55.92 -20.36
N PRO A 366 36.41 56.18 -19.16
CA PRO A 366 36.47 55.38 -17.92
C PRO A 366 35.66 56.10 -16.79
N ASP A 367 35.82 55.94 -15.46
CA ASP A 367 36.62 55.10 -14.54
C ASP A 367 35.81 55.02 -13.20
N LEU A 368 36.23 54.63 -11.98
CA LEU A 368 37.43 54.13 -11.24
C LEU A 368 36.82 53.22 -10.12
N ALA A 369 37.48 52.30 -9.38
CA ALA A 369 38.88 51.94 -9.18
C ALA A 369 39.03 50.45 -8.77
N LEU A 370 40.25 50.08 -8.35
CA LEU A 370 40.71 48.80 -7.74
C LEU A 370 41.77 49.19 -6.65
N PRO A 371 42.55 48.31 -5.95
CA PRO A 371 42.83 46.85 -6.08
C PRO A 371 42.83 46.07 -4.72
N ALA A 372 43.32 44.82 -4.56
CA ALA A 372 43.27 43.56 -5.33
C ALA A 372 43.84 42.38 -4.48
N HIS A 373 43.98 41.18 -5.06
CA HIS A 373 44.46 39.92 -4.43
C HIS A 373 45.99 39.73 -4.41
N THR A 374 46.44 38.75 -3.61
CA THR A 374 47.49 37.72 -3.93
C THR A 374 47.01 36.39 -3.29
N GLU A 375 46.98 35.21 -3.94
CA GLU A 375 48.06 34.38 -4.54
C GLU A 375 49.02 33.74 -3.50
N SER A 376 49.57 32.52 -3.66
CA SER A 376 49.71 31.67 -4.86
C SER A 376 49.65 30.13 -4.62
N VAL A 377 49.81 29.38 -5.72
CA VAL A 377 49.64 27.92 -5.97
C VAL A 377 50.79 27.00 -5.46
N ASP A 378 50.48 25.69 -5.39
CA ASP A 378 51.30 24.52 -5.79
C ASP A 378 51.89 23.57 -4.72
N SER A 379 52.52 22.46 -5.16
CA SER A 379 52.35 21.12 -4.56
C SER A 379 53.60 20.21 -4.61
N GLN A 380 53.69 19.23 -3.70
CA GLN A 380 53.73 17.76 -4.00
C GLN A 380 54.24 16.84 -2.85
N ARG A 381 53.57 15.68 -2.74
CA ARG A 381 54.09 14.30 -2.45
C ARG A 381 54.52 13.80 -1.03
N VAL A 382 53.63 12.94 -0.50
CA VAL A 382 53.85 11.46 -0.25
C VAL A 382 54.41 10.93 1.11
N ARG A 383 53.80 9.80 1.55
CA ARG A 383 54.21 8.74 2.54
C ARG A 383 53.92 8.91 4.05
N SER A 384 52.72 8.47 4.45
CA SER A 384 52.44 7.34 5.37
C SER A 384 53.35 7.03 6.59
N GLY A 385 52.74 6.92 7.78
CA GLY A 385 53.31 6.24 8.97
C GLY A 385 52.30 6.06 10.11
N LEU A 386 52.31 4.91 10.81
CA LEU A 386 51.38 4.51 11.90
C LEU A 386 52.04 4.59 13.29
N ALA A 387 51.27 4.96 14.32
CA ALA A 387 51.35 4.63 15.78
C ALA A 387 50.62 5.75 16.57
N GLN A 388 49.70 5.56 17.52
CA GLN A 388 49.50 4.57 18.61
C GLN A 388 50.49 4.75 19.79
N PHE A 389 50.00 5.17 20.97
CA PHE A 389 50.08 4.46 22.27
C PHE A 389 49.55 5.31 23.46
N ASP A 390 49.30 4.63 24.59
CA ASP A 390 48.53 5.10 25.75
C ASP A 390 49.35 5.76 26.91
N GLU A 391 48.60 6.14 27.94
CA GLU A 391 48.93 6.69 29.27
C GLU A 391 50.30 6.38 29.91
N ALA A 392 50.78 7.34 30.74
CA ALA A 392 51.47 7.02 32.00
C ALA A 392 51.43 8.15 33.07
N LEU A 393 50.62 7.95 34.11
CA LEU A 393 50.94 8.11 35.56
C LEU A 393 51.60 9.41 36.13
N TYR A 394 50.79 10.10 36.94
CA TYR A 394 50.96 10.30 38.41
C TYR A 394 52.13 11.14 39.01
N ASN A 395 51.75 12.30 39.57
CA ASN A 395 51.98 12.73 40.98
C ASN A 395 53.40 13.02 41.53
N SER A 396 53.60 14.23 42.08
CA SER A 396 54.31 14.46 43.38
C SER A 396 54.16 15.89 43.91
N THR A 397 54.50 16.11 45.19
CA THR A 397 54.23 17.32 46.00
C THR A 397 55.40 18.31 46.12
N PRO A 398 55.18 19.57 46.53
CA PRO A 398 56.19 20.65 46.52
C PRO A 398 56.94 20.84 47.85
N ASN A 399 58.16 21.42 47.80
CA ASN A 399 58.84 22.06 48.94
C ASN A 399 59.98 23.03 48.44
N PRO A 400 60.72 23.81 49.28
CA PRO A 400 60.44 25.26 49.37
C PRO A 400 61.72 26.16 49.39
N TYR A 401 61.63 27.36 50.01
CA TYR A 401 62.69 28.34 50.34
C TYR A 401 63.27 29.18 49.17
N GLU A 402 63.88 30.37 49.34
CA GLU A 402 64.29 31.20 50.52
C GLU A 402 64.08 32.75 50.24
N PRO A 403 64.62 33.77 50.96
CA PRO A 403 63.94 35.09 51.12
C PRO A 403 64.79 36.36 50.83
N GLY A 404 64.29 37.57 51.17
CA GLY A 404 65.16 38.68 51.62
C GLY A 404 64.71 40.13 51.38
N PHE A 405 64.60 40.91 52.48
CA PHE A 405 64.73 42.39 52.61
C PHE A 405 63.81 43.33 51.77
N GLY A 406 63.53 44.58 52.15
CA GLY A 406 63.83 45.30 53.40
C GLY A 406 64.08 46.80 53.20
N GLY A 407 63.12 47.67 53.53
CA GLY A 407 63.27 49.13 53.47
C GLY A 407 61.97 49.85 53.87
N GLY A 408 62.07 50.98 54.59
CA GLY A 408 60.92 51.63 55.22
C GLY A 408 60.73 53.11 54.87
N GLY A 409 59.48 53.55 54.88
CA GLY A 409 59.04 54.95 54.77
C GLY A 409 57.58 55.08 55.19
N THR A 410 57.22 56.11 55.97
CA THR A 410 55.90 56.26 56.59
C THR A 410 54.89 57.01 55.70
N PRO A 411 53.75 56.41 55.31
CA PRO A 411 52.68 57.10 54.58
C PRO A 411 51.71 57.89 55.52
N PRO A 412 50.87 58.78 54.97
CA PRO A 412 49.86 59.57 55.71
C PRO A 412 48.64 58.74 56.18
N PRO A 413 47.77 59.29 57.07
CA PRO A 413 46.59 58.58 57.59
C PRO A 413 45.58 58.18 56.49
N PRO A 414 44.77 57.12 56.73
CA PRO A 414 43.88 56.55 55.73
C PRO A 414 42.70 57.47 55.37
N PRO A 415 42.17 57.37 54.13
CA PRO A 415 40.93 58.04 53.74
C PRO A 415 39.72 57.45 54.51
N PRO A 416 38.58 58.19 54.58
CA PRO A 416 37.35 57.68 55.16
C PRO A 416 36.84 56.44 54.39
N PRO A 417 36.10 55.53 55.05
CA PRO A 417 35.55 54.35 54.39
C PRO A 417 34.57 54.74 53.27
N PRO A 418 34.49 53.96 52.19
CA PRO A 418 33.49 54.18 51.14
C PRO A 418 32.07 54.03 51.71
N PRO A 419 31.06 54.68 51.10
CA PRO A 419 29.67 54.44 51.45
C PRO A 419 29.31 52.95 51.24
N PRO A 420 28.30 52.42 51.96
CA PRO A 420 27.83 51.05 51.73
C PRO A 420 27.50 50.85 50.25
N LEU A 421 28.03 49.77 49.66
CA LEU A 421 27.56 49.32 48.36
C LEU A 421 26.06 49.06 48.46
N LEU A 422 25.28 49.66 47.57
CA LEU A 422 23.89 49.25 47.39
C LEU A 422 23.89 47.74 47.07
N PRO A 423 22.93 46.97 47.59
CA PRO A 423 22.79 45.58 47.19
C PRO A 423 22.65 45.52 45.66
N PRO A 424 23.21 44.50 44.99
CA PRO A 424 22.97 44.32 43.56
C PRO A 424 21.46 44.31 43.31
N PRO A 425 20.98 44.81 42.16
CA PRO A 425 19.60 44.60 41.79
C PRO A 425 19.30 43.09 41.86
N PRO A 426 18.08 42.68 42.29
CA PRO A 426 17.72 41.28 42.21
C PRO A 426 17.97 40.78 40.77
N PRO A 427 18.40 39.52 40.59
CA PRO A 427 18.47 38.96 39.25
C PRO A 427 17.11 39.17 38.57
N PRO A 428 17.08 39.39 37.24
CA PRO A 428 15.81 39.41 36.54
C PRO A 428 15.05 38.12 36.87
N PRO A 429 13.70 38.15 36.91
CA PRO A 429 12.94 36.91 37.00
C PRO A 429 13.41 35.96 35.87
N PRO A 430 13.31 34.63 36.07
CA PRO A 430 13.55 33.69 34.99
C PRO A 430 12.77 34.16 33.76
N ALA A 431 13.41 34.14 32.58
CA ALA A 431 12.66 34.28 31.34
C ALA A 431 11.63 33.15 31.33
N ASP A 432 10.36 33.45 31.06
CA ASP A 432 9.38 32.39 31.01
C ASP A 432 9.66 31.52 29.77
N THR A 433 9.56 30.22 29.98
CA THR A 433 9.79 29.18 28.97
C THR A 433 8.65 28.16 29.01
N THR A 434 7.49 28.58 29.52
CA THR A 434 6.30 27.75 29.70
C THR A 434 5.34 28.08 28.57
N PRO A 435 5.17 27.21 27.57
CA PRO A 435 4.16 27.45 26.53
C PRO A 435 2.75 27.49 27.12
N PRO A 436 1.83 28.26 26.53
CA PRO A 436 0.42 28.18 26.87
C PRO A 436 -0.15 26.77 26.69
N ASP A 437 -1.22 26.49 27.41
CA ASP A 437 -2.09 25.36 27.12
C ASP A 437 -2.91 25.60 25.84
N ILE A 438 -3.35 24.52 25.22
CA ILE A 438 -4.24 24.54 24.07
C ILE A 438 -5.19 23.34 24.18
N ALA A 439 -6.44 23.56 23.81
CA ALA A 439 -7.44 22.50 23.66
C ALA A 439 -8.27 22.77 22.40
N LEU A 440 -8.25 21.83 21.44
CA LEU A 440 -8.99 21.85 20.18
C LEU A 440 -10.22 20.92 20.23
N THR A 441 -11.32 21.35 19.63
CA THR A 441 -12.52 20.54 19.41
C THR A 441 -13.08 20.74 17.99
N SER A 442 -13.79 19.74 17.47
CA SER A 442 -14.67 19.86 16.29
C SER A 442 -16.04 19.28 16.63
N GLU A 443 -17.09 19.94 16.16
CA GLU A 443 -18.48 19.54 16.41
C GLU A 443 -18.83 18.22 15.70
N GLU A 444 -18.40 18.07 14.45
CA GLU A 444 -18.66 16.90 13.61
C GLU A 444 -17.98 15.63 14.14
N CYS A 445 -16.84 15.80 14.80
CA CYS A 445 -16.13 14.69 15.44
C CYS A 445 -16.84 14.17 16.70
N GLY A 446 -17.76 14.95 17.30
CA GLY A 446 -18.59 14.52 18.42
C GLY A 446 -19.72 13.56 18.03
N ASP A 447 -20.35 13.77 16.87
CA ASP A 447 -21.44 12.94 16.32
C ASP A 447 -20.94 11.91 15.27
N SER A 448 -19.63 11.64 15.25
CA SER A 448 -18.95 10.89 14.19
C SER A 448 -19.47 9.47 13.99
N LEU A 449 -19.39 9.00 12.74
CA LEU A 449 -19.81 7.66 12.32
C LEU A 449 -18.73 6.59 12.49
N ALA A 450 -17.46 7.00 12.53
CA ALA A 450 -16.35 6.07 12.54
C ALA A 450 -16.14 5.44 13.92
N VAL A 451 -15.70 4.18 13.94
CA VAL A 451 -15.26 3.50 15.16
C VAL A 451 -13.97 4.13 15.71
N SER A 452 -13.16 4.78 14.87
CA SER A 452 -11.97 5.53 15.31
C SER A 452 -11.61 6.76 14.46
N GLY A 453 -11.11 7.80 15.14
CA GLY A 453 -10.86 9.12 14.55
C GLY A 453 -12.15 9.81 14.09
N CYS A 454 -12.02 10.82 13.23
CA CYS A 454 -13.15 11.65 12.82
C CYS A 454 -13.57 11.43 11.36
N LEU A 455 -14.83 11.09 11.18
CA LEU A 455 -15.59 11.06 9.92
C LEU A 455 -16.79 12.01 10.03
N ALA A 456 -16.84 13.01 9.17
CA ALA A 456 -17.91 14.00 9.07
C ALA A 456 -18.79 13.75 7.84
N THR A 457 -20.11 13.81 8.02
CA THR A 457 -21.10 13.66 6.93
C THR A 457 -21.53 15.00 6.29
N ALA A 458 -20.82 16.08 6.63
CA ALA A 458 -21.06 17.43 6.14
C ALA A 458 -19.75 18.04 5.65
N THR A 459 -19.83 18.83 4.57
CA THR A 459 -18.68 19.58 4.03
C THR A 459 -18.37 20.85 4.80
N MET A 460 -19.26 21.29 5.69
CA MET A 460 -19.02 22.38 6.63
C MET A 460 -18.50 21.78 7.93
N LEU A 461 -17.32 22.23 8.38
CA LEU A 461 -16.64 21.78 9.60
C LEU A 461 -16.50 22.94 10.58
N HIS A 462 -16.87 22.72 11.84
CA HIS A 462 -16.82 23.72 12.90
C HIS A 462 -15.72 23.36 13.90
N PHE A 463 -14.63 24.13 13.91
CA PHE A 463 -13.54 23.97 14.86
C PHE A 463 -13.61 25.06 15.93
N SER A 464 -13.38 24.70 17.20
CA SER A 464 -13.24 25.66 18.30
C SER A 464 -12.09 25.29 19.23
N TRP A 465 -11.40 26.28 19.76
CA TRP A 465 -10.19 26.10 20.58
C TRP A 465 -10.07 27.17 21.66
N ASN A 466 -9.32 26.85 22.72
CA ASN A 466 -9.06 27.75 23.84
C ASN A 466 -7.70 27.49 24.49
N SER A 467 -7.25 28.50 25.25
CA SER A 467 -6.07 28.52 26.13
C SER A 467 -6.54 29.12 27.47
N THR A 468 -6.00 28.64 28.59
CA THR A 468 -6.30 29.16 29.94
C THR A 468 -5.12 29.89 30.59
N ALA A 469 -3.95 29.90 29.95
CA ALA A 469 -2.77 30.67 30.35
C ALA A 469 -3.06 32.18 30.55
N ASP A 470 -2.60 32.73 31.68
CA ASP A 470 -2.80 34.13 32.08
C ASP A 470 -2.06 35.15 31.18
N ASP A 471 -1.09 34.69 30.37
CA ASP A 471 -0.17 35.47 29.55
C ASP A 471 -0.25 35.18 28.04
N PHE A 472 -1.32 34.51 27.61
CA PHE A 472 -1.70 34.27 26.22
C PHE A 472 -1.79 35.56 25.38
N ASP A 473 -1.29 35.51 24.14
CA ASP A 473 -1.38 36.61 23.15
C ASP A 473 -2.23 36.24 21.93
N HIS A 474 -1.92 35.14 21.24
CA HIS A 474 -2.61 34.73 20.02
C HIS A 474 -2.53 33.22 19.73
N PHE A 475 -3.33 32.77 18.76
CA PHE A 475 -3.25 31.43 18.18
C PHE A 475 -2.62 31.45 16.79
N VAL A 476 -1.91 30.38 16.44
CA VAL A 476 -1.51 30.06 15.06
C VAL A 476 -2.30 28.84 14.61
N ILE A 477 -3.11 28.99 13.57
CA ILE A 477 -3.94 27.92 13.01
C ILE A 477 -3.41 27.47 11.65
N ASN A 478 -3.47 26.17 11.38
CA ASN A 478 -3.10 25.58 10.10
C ASN A 478 -4.35 25.00 9.42
N LYS A 479 -4.70 25.58 8.27
CA LYS A 479 -5.83 25.20 7.42
C LYS A 479 -5.33 24.36 6.26
N ASN A 480 -5.19 23.05 6.50
CA ASN A 480 -4.77 22.05 5.51
C ASN A 480 -3.50 22.43 4.71
N GLY A 481 -2.48 22.89 5.42
CA GLY A 481 -1.18 23.32 4.89
C GLY A 481 -0.96 24.84 4.83
N VAL A 482 -1.98 25.66 5.13
CA VAL A 482 -1.90 27.13 5.12
C VAL A 482 -1.95 27.67 6.55
N GLU A 483 -0.92 28.39 7.00
CA GLU A 483 -0.84 28.94 8.35
C GLU A 483 -1.34 30.39 8.43
N GLU A 484 -2.12 30.70 9.47
CA GLU A 484 -2.69 32.01 9.77
C GLU A 484 -2.61 32.32 11.28
N THR A 485 -2.35 33.58 11.64
CA THR A 485 -2.41 34.07 13.03
C THR A 485 -3.79 34.62 13.33
N THR A 486 -4.37 34.30 14.51
CA THR A 486 -5.69 34.79 14.92
C THR A 486 -5.84 34.91 16.43
N THR A 487 -6.73 35.79 16.89
CA THR A 487 -7.22 35.84 18.28
C THR A 487 -8.66 35.31 18.40
N ALA A 488 -9.23 34.76 17.33
CA ALA A 488 -10.51 34.05 17.38
C ALA A 488 -10.33 32.68 18.06
N THR A 489 -11.41 32.19 18.67
CA THR A 489 -11.49 30.88 19.35
C THR A 489 -12.27 29.84 18.56
N SER A 490 -12.62 30.13 17.29
CA SER A 490 -13.29 29.21 16.39
C SER A 490 -13.14 29.61 14.92
N THR A 491 -13.36 28.67 14.01
CA THR A 491 -13.58 28.92 12.58
C THR A 491 -14.51 27.88 11.98
N GLU A 492 -15.33 28.32 11.04
CA GLU A 492 -16.01 27.46 10.08
C GLU A 492 -15.07 27.21 8.88
N ILE A 493 -15.11 26.01 8.32
CA ILE A 493 -14.37 25.61 7.11
C ILE A 493 -15.35 24.92 6.15
N THR A 494 -15.27 25.23 4.85
CA THR A 494 -15.89 24.38 3.82
C THR A 494 -14.83 23.48 3.20
N ALA A 495 -14.83 22.21 3.61
CA ALA A 495 -14.02 21.14 3.02
C ALA A 495 -14.64 20.64 1.70
N SER A 496 -13.88 19.86 0.93
CA SER A 496 -14.43 19.13 -0.23
C SER A 496 -15.06 17.82 0.23
N ASP A 497 -16.11 17.38 -0.46
CA ASP A 497 -16.65 16.03 -0.23
C ASP A 497 -15.68 14.96 -0.77
N ASN A 498 -15.74 13.76 -0.20
CA ASN A 498 -14.81 12.64 -0.46
C ASN A 498 -13.33 13.05 -0.29
N SER A 499 -13.01 13.81 0.76
CA SER A 499 -11.65 14.30 1.02
C SER A 499 -11.22 14.18 2.48
N ILE A 500 -9.92 14.29 2.74
CA ILE A 500 -9.35 14.39 4.08
C ILE A 500 -8.92 15.84 4.31
N TYR A 501 -9.40 16.44 5.40
CA TYR A 501 -9.04 17.78 5.84
C TYR A 501 -8.23 17.71 7.14
N THR A 502 -7.08 18.40 7.18
CA THR A 502 -6.29 18.55 8.40
C THR A 502 -6.40 19.97 8.92
N PHE A 503 -6.83 20.12 10.18
CA PHE A 503 -6.79 21.37 10.93
C PHE A 503 -5.85 21.21 12.12
N SER A 504 -5.03 22.22 12.42
CA SER A 504 -4.30 22.26 13.69
C SER A 504 -4.21 23.67 14.27
N VAL A 505 -3.94 23.75 15.57
CA VAL A 505 -3.81 25.02 16.29
C VAL A 505 -2.70 24.94 17.35
N LYS A 506 -1.95 26.02 17.47
CA LYS A 506 -1.06 26.33 18.60
C LYS A 506 -1.56 27.58 19.33
N ALA A 507 -1.30 27.68 20.62
CA ALA A 507 -1.37 28.91 21.39
C ALA A 507 0.05 29.52 21.55
N VAL A 508 0.14 30.85 21.64
CA VAL A 508 1.38 31.60 21.76
C VAL A 508 1.23 32.67 22.86
N ASP A 509 2.23 32.79 23.73
CA ASP A 509 2.26 33.78 24.82
C ASP A 509 2.76 35.16 24.35
N THR A 510 2.71 36.14 25.26
CA THR A 510 3.18 37.52 25.02
C THR A 510 4.69 37.69 24.84
N ILE A 511 5.50 36.63 24.94
CA ILE A 511 6.96 36.66 24.75
C ILE A 511 7.47 35.74 23.62
N GLY A 512 6.61 34.88 23.06
CA GLY A 512 6.86 34.03 21.91
C GLY A 512 7.07 32.53 22.19
N ASN A 513 6.68 31.98 23.35
CA ASN A 513 6.64 30.52 23.52
C ASN A 513 5.41 29.93 22.81
N GLU A 514 5.61 28.93 21.95
CA GLU A 514 4.54 28.23 21.23
C GLU A 514 4.16 26.92 21.91
N SER A 515 2.87 26.63 22.03
CA SER A 515 2.37 25.31 22.44
C SER A 515 2.73 24.23 21.41
N ALA A 516 2.66 22.96 21.82
CA ALA A 516 2.55 21.88 20.85
C ALA A 516 1.26 22.06 20.01
N PRO A 517 1.26 21.72 18.71
CA PRO A 517 0.08 21.85 17.87
C PRO A 517 -0.91 20.71 18.13
N GLU A 518 -2.10 21.02 18.66
CA GLU A 518 -3.21 20.07 18.62
C GLU A 518 -3.78 20.00 17.21
N THR A 519 -4.00 18.79 16.72
CA THR A 519 -4.30 18.51 15.30
C THR A 519 -5.50 17.59 15.18
N GLN A 520 -6.54 18.03 14.46
CA GLN A 520 -7.68 17.23 14.09
C GLN A 520 -7.63 16.89 12.60
N VAL A 521 -7.55 15.60 12.29
CA VAL A 521 -7.77 15.08 10.94
C VAL A 521 -9.22 14.65 10.81
N VAL A 522 -9.90 15.13 9.77
CA VAL A 522 -11.31 14.84 9.48
C VAL A 522 -11.40 14.21 8.08
N GLU A 523 -11.97 13.02 7.98
CA GLU A 523 -12.45 12.50 6.69
C GLU A 523 -13.85 13.03 6.43
N VAL A 524 -14.13 13.50 5.22
CA VAL A 524 -15.39 14.13 4.82
C VAL A 524 -16.03 13.29 3.72
N ALA A 525 -17.20 12.72 4.01
CA ALA A 525 -17.99 11.95 3.05
C ALA A 525 -19.49 12.15 3.32
N THR A 526 -20.20 12.84 2.42
CA THR A 526 -21.65 13.08 2.55
C THR A 526 -22.49 11.82 2.30
N LEU A 527 -21.93 10.86 1.55
CA LEU A 527 -22.48 9.53 1.30
C LEU A 527 -21.54 8.46 1.87
N PRO A 528 -21.39 8.35 3.21
CA PRO A 528 -20.37 7.50 3.85
C PRO A 528 -20.70 6.00 3.72
N ILE A 529 -21.99 5.66 3.67
CA ILE A 529 -22.51 4.35 3.28
C ILE A 529 -23.57 4.56 2.23
N VAL A 530 -23.55 3.75 1.17
CA VAL A 530 -24.52 3.78 0.07
C VAL A 530 -25.15 2.41 -0.18
N ILE A 531 -26.35 2.39 -0.75
CA ILE A 531 -26.94 1.17 -1.31
C ILE A 531 -26.21 0.86 -2.62
N ASN A 532 -25.51 -0.28 -2.69
CA ASN A 532 -24.51 -0.55 -3.72
C ASN A 532 -24.99 -1.53 -4.80
N GLU A 533 -25.61 -2.63 -4.41
CA GLU A 533 -26.13 -3.66 -5.33
C GLU A 533 -27.43 -4.27 -4.79
N ILE A 534 -28.34 -4.66 -5.69
CA ILE A 534 -29.68 -5.19 -5.34
C ILE A 534 -30.03 -6.38 -6.25
N ALA A 535 -30.26 -7.54 -5.63
CA ALA A 535 -30.75 -8.76 -6.26
C ALA A 535 -32.23 -9.00 -5.92
N TRP A 536 -33.11 -8.20 -6.50
CA TRP A 536 -34.57 -8.21 -6.24
C TRP A 536 -35.34 -9.38 -6.87
N MET A 537 -34.67 -10.32 -7.55
CA MET A 537 -35.30 -11.27 -8.47
C MET A 537 -35.25 -12.75 -8.05
N GLY A 538 -34.58 -13.11 -6.95
CA GLY A 538 -34.27 -14.51 -6.63
C GLY A 538 -33.24 -15.13 -7.58
N THR A 539 -32.71 -16.30 -7.23
CA THR A 539 -31.75 -17.08 -8.05
C THR A 539 -32.43 -17.85 -9.20
N ASP A 540 -31.68 -18.61 -10.01
CA ASP A 540 -32.27 -19.41 -11.11
C ASP A 540 -32.84 -20.75 -10.64
N GLY A 541 -34.00 -21.11 -11.18
CA GLY A 541 -34.88 -22.16 -10.69
C GLY A 541 -34.78 -23.49 -11.42
N ALA A 542 -33.56 -24.00 -11.65
CA ALA A 542 -33.33 -25.25 -12.39
C ALA A 542 -33.90 -26.51 -11.70
N VAL A 543 -34.39 -26.39 -10.46
CA VAL A 543 -35.04 -27.43 -9.65
C VAL A 543 -36.48 -26.97 -9.30
N PRO A 544 -37.50 -27.85 -9.25
CA PRO A 544 -38.87 -27.44 -8.92
C PRO A 544 -38.99 -26.79 -7.54
N GLY A 545 -39.32 -25.49 -7.52
CA GLY A 545 -39.26 -24.66 -6.33
C GLY A 545 -38.19 -23.56 -6.38
N GLY A 546 -37.83 -23.09 -7.60
CA GLY A 546 -36.85 -22.03 -7.81
C GLY A 546 -37.03 -20.82 -6.88
N LEU A 547 -35.91 -20.40 -6.29
CA LEU A 547 -35.90 -19.70 -5.01
C LEU A 547 -36.13 -18.19 -5.19
N SER A 548 -37.40 -17.81 -5.32
CA SER A 548 -37.85 -16.41 -5.27
C SER A 548 -37.79 -15.80 -3.85
N ASN A 549 -37.10 -16.46 -2.93
CA ASN A 549 -36.72 -15.96 -1.61
C ASN A 549 -35.25 -15.53 -1.55
N ASP A 550 -34.41 -15.96 -2.50
CA ASP A 550 -32.98 -15.69 -2.59
C ASP A 550 -32.71 -14.25 -3.07
N GLU A 551 -33.21 -13.29 -2.30
CA GLU A 551 -33.06 -11.86 -2.53
C GLU A 551 -32.00 -11.31 -1.59
N TRP A 552 -31.14 -10.44 -2.11
CA TRP A 552 -30.12 -9.79 -1.31
C TRP A 552 -29.92 -8.33 -1.69
N ILE A 553 -29.40 -7.57 -0.72
CA ILE A 553 -29.09 -6.15 -0.85
C ILE A 553 -27.68 -5.94 -0.30
N GLU A 554 -26.88 -5.11 -0.95
CA GLU A 554 -25.56 -4.76 -0.46
C GLU A 554 -25.46 -3.27 -0.15
N LEU A 555 -24.78 -2.97 0.95
CA LEU A 555 -24.30 -1.63 1.28
C LEU A 555 -22.78 -1.54 1.12
N TYR A 556 -22.27 -0.39 0.69
CA TYR A 556 -20.82 -0.15 0.54
C TYR A 556 -20.36 1.04 1.38
N ASN A 557 -19.25 0.89 2.09
CA ASN A 557 -18.59 1.96 2.83
C ASN A 557 -17.65 2.73 1.89
N THR A 558 -17.96 4.00 1.63
CA THR A 558 -17.18 4.84 0.72
C THR A 558 -15.91 5.40 1.36
N THR A 559 -15.74 5.24 2.68
CA THR A 559 -14.72 5.91 3.51
C THR A 559 -13.51 5.03 3.83
N GLY A 560 -12.41 5.64 4.29
CA GLY A 560 -11.22 4.97 4.80
C GLY A 560 -11.34 4.56 6.27
N LYS A 561 -12.55 4.43 6.81
CA LYS A 561 -12.83 4.19 8.24
C LYS A 561 -13.91 3.15 8.44
N ASP A 562 -13.76 2.30 9.45
CA ASP A 562 -14.81 1.39 9.90
C ASP A 562 -16.00 2.20 10.45
N ILE A 563 -17.22 1.93 9.98
CA ILE A 563 -18.43 2.65 10.39
C ILE A 563 -19.35 1.75 11.21
N SER A 564 -19.75 2.22 12.39
CA SER A 564 -20.74 1.51 13.20
C SER A 564 -22.14 1.65 12.59
N LEU A 565 -22.84 0.51 12.43
CA LEU A 565 -24.21 0.48 11.93
C LEU A 565 -25.25 0.64 13.05
N ALA A 566 -24.82 0.94 14.28
CA ALA A 566 -25.72 1.21 15.40
C ALA A 566 -26.65 2.40 15.10
N GLY A 567 -27.97 2.16 15.18
CA GLY A 567 -28.99 3.16 14.88
C GLY A 567 -29.28 3.38 13.39
N TRP A 568 -28.69 2.57 12.50
CA TRP A 568 -29.04 2.59 11.07
C TRP A 568 -30.18 1.62 10.74
N THR A 569 -30.99 2.00 9.76
CA THR A 569 -32.12 1.23 9.26
C THR A 569 -32.12 1.26 7.72
N LEU A 570 -32.22 0.09 7.08
CA LEU A 570 -32.56 -0.02 5.67
C LEU A 570 -34.05 -0.39 5.56
N ARG A 571 -34.87 0.43 4.91
CA ARG A 571 -36.32 0.17 4.76
C ARG A 571 -36.85 0.43 3.35
N ALA A 572 -37.91 -0.27 2.98
CA ALA A 572 -38.73 0.04 1.82
C ALA A 572 -39.65 1.26 2.04
N GLY A 573 -40.20 1.77 0.93
CA GLY A 573 -41.16 2.88 0.91
C GLY A 573 -42.59 2.47 1.27
N ASP A 574 -42.96 1.20 1.14
CA ASP A 574 -44.26 0.68 1.60
C ASP A 574 -44.26 0.33 3.11
N GLY A 575 -43.06 0.10 3.67
CA GLY A 575 -42.80 -0.22 5.08
C GLY A 575 -42.10 -1.57 5.32
N THR A 576 -41.95 -2.46 4.34
CA THR A 576 -41.28 -3.77 4.51
C THR A 576 -40.50 -4.19 3.24
N PRO A 577 -39.22 -4.63 3.31
CA PRO A 577 -38.39 -4.85 4.48
C PRO A 577 -38.13 -3.57 5.29
N ASN A 578 -37.86 -3.75 6.58
CA ASN A 578 -37.47 -2.70 7.52
C ASN A 578 -36.47 -3.33 8.50
N ILE A 579 -35.19 -3.08 8.23
CA ILE A 579 -34.05 -3.83 8.75
C ILE A 579 -33.22 -2.89 9.60
N ALA A 580 -33.25 -3.07 10.92
CA ALA A 580 -32.24 -2.47 11.78
C ALA A 580 -30.90 -3.14 11.49
N LEU A 581 -29.90 -2.35 11.11
CA LEU A 581 -28.57 -2.84 10.77
C LEU A 581 -27.74 -3.09 12.04
N LEU A 582 -26.78 -4.01 11.96
CA LEU A 582 -26.02 -4.51 13.09
C LEU A 582 -24.51 -4.36 12.86
N ASN A 583 -23.72 -4.53 13.93
CA ASN A 583 -22.26 -4.60 13.85
C ASN A 583 -21.62 -3.34 13.23
N THR A 584 -20.73 -3.51 12.26
CA THR A 584 -19.85 -2.47 11.70
C THR A 584 -19.47 -2.87 10.28
N ILE A 585 -19.45 -1.91 9.36
CA ILE A 585 -18.96 -2.09 7.98
C ILE A 585 -17.50 -1.60 7.91
N PRO A 586 -16.52 -2.45 7.53
CA PRO A 586 -15.12 -2.05 7.48
C PRO A 586 -14.84 -0.91 6.50
N ALA A 587 -13.71 -0.21 6.68
CA ALA A 587 -13.17 0.75 5.72
C ALA A 587 -13.12 0.15 4.31
N LYS A 588 -13.68 0.84 3.31
CA LYS A 588 -13.84 0.35 1.91
C LYS A 588 -14.52 -1.03 1.79
N GLY A 589 -15.20 -1.48 2.84
CA GLY A 589 -15.87 -2.78 2.90
C GLY A 589 -17.30 -2.77 2.36
N PHE A 590 -17.81 -3.97 2.14
CA PHE A 590 -19.19 -4.26 1.74
C PHE A 590 -19.95 -4.87 2.94
N TYR A 591 -21.26 -4.72 2.96
CA TYR A 591 -22.15 -5.33 3.95
C TYR A 591 -23.33 -5.98 3.22
N LEU A 592 -23.32 -7.31 3.16
CA LEU A 592 -24.27 -8.15 2.43
C LEU A 592 -25.44 -8.54 3.35
N LEU A 593 -26.64 -8.18 2.92
CA LEU A 593 -27.92 -8.53 3.55
C LEU A 593 -28.63 -9.60 2.72
N GLU A 594 -28.74 -10.82 3.23
CA GLU A 594 -29.52 -11.88 2.61
C GLU A 594 -30.91 -12.03 3.24
N ARG A 595 -31.93 -12.28 2.41
CA ARG A 595 -33.27 -12.59 2.91
C ARG A 595 -33.35 -14.06 3.35
N THR A 596 -34.20 -14.33 4.34
CA THR A 596 -34.48 -15.66 4.91
C THR A 596 -33.33 -16.30 5.69
N ASP A 597 -32.20 -16.61 5.06
CA ASP A 597 -31.07 -17.31 5.63
C ASP A 597 -29.76 -16.97 4.90
N ASP A 598 -28.64 -17.53 5.36
CA ASP A 598 -27.26 -17.31 4.88
C ASP A 598 -26.89 -18.44 3.89
N THR A 599 -27.64 -18.54 2.80
CA THR A 599 -27.45 -19.57 1.75
C THR A 599 -27.67 -19.07 0.32
N THR A 600 -28.10 -17.81 0.13
CA THR A 600 -28.36 -17.23 -1.19
C THR A 600 -27.08 -17.11 -2.01
N VAL A 601 -26.02 -16.53 -1.43
CA VAL A 601 -24.68 -16.51 -2.00
C VAL A 601 -23.84 -17.62 -1.33
N SER A 602 -24.02 -18.85 -1.79
CA SER A 602 -23.63 -20.09 -1.07
C SER A 602 -22.14 -20.28 -0.75
N ASP A 603 -21.26 -19.41 -1.25
CA ASP A 603 -19.83 -19.38 -0.94
C ASP A 603 -19.31 -18.03 -0.41
N ILE A 604 -20.19 -17.07 -0.13
CA ILE A 604 -19.84 -15.77 0.47
C ILE A 604 -20.86 -15.44 1.58
N ALA A 605 -20.48 -15.69 2.84
CA ALA A 605 -21.37 -15.46 3.99
C ALA A 605 -21.85 -14.01 4.09
N ALA A 606 -23.15 -13.84 4.36
CA ALA A 606 -23.80 -12.58 4.66
C ALA A 606 -23.30 -11.97 5.98
N ASP A 607 -23.35 -10.64 6.09
CA ASP A 607 -23.01 -9.95 7.35
C ASP A 607 -24.23 -9.88 8.29
N GLN A 608 -25.43 -9.99 7.72
CA GLN A 608 -26.70 -10.10 8.44
C GLN A 608 -27.79 -10.70 7.54
N THR A 609 -28.59 -11.62 8.08
CA THR A 609 -29.82 -12.09 7.43
C THR A 609 -31.04 -11.26 7.86
N TYR A 610 -32.07 -11.19 7.01
CA TYR A 610 -33.28 -10.42 7.31
C TYR A 610 -34.61 -11.08 6.90
N GLY A 611 -35.68 -10.64 7.56
CA GLY A 611 -37.06 -11.02 7.27
C GLY A 611 -37.40 -12.47 7.61
N ASN A 612 -38.30 -13.06 6.82
CA ASN A 612 -38.66 -14.48 6.86
C ASN A 612 -39.16 -14.94 5.49
N ASP A 613 -39.62 -16.19 5.40
CA ASP A 613 -40.17 -16.84 4.19
C ASP A 613 -41.48 -16.19 3.68
N GLY A 614 -42.11 -15.35 4.50
CA GLY A 614 -43.31 -14.61 4.13
C GLY A 614 -43.08 -13.60 3.00
N SER A 615 -44.01 -13.57 2.05
CA SER A 615 -43.99 -12.67 0.89
C SER A 615 -44.13 -11.17 1.23
N SER A 616 -44.24 -10.80 2.50
CA SER A 616 -44.24 -9.41 2.97
C SER A 616 -42.83 -8.84 3.14
N TRP A 617 -41.79 -9.68 3.16
CA TRP A 617 -40.40 -9.23 3.24
C TRP A 617 -39.69 -9.24 1.88
N ALA A 618 -40.40 -9.65 0.83
CA ALA A 618 -39.87 -9.81 -0.52
C ALA A 618 -39.81 -8.48 -1.27
N LEU A 619 -38.72 -8.24 -1.99
CA LEU A 619 -38.55 -7.06 -2.84
C LEU A 619 -39.49 -7.14 -4.05
N THR A 620 -40.21 -6.07 -4.38
CA THR A 620 -41.18 -6.16 -5.49
C THR A 620 -40.49 -6.21 -6.86
N ASN A 621 -40.85 -7.20 -7.68
CA ASN A 621 -40.42 -7.30 -9.08
C ASN A 621 -40.82 -6.06 -9.93
N THR A 622 -41.73 -5.24 -9.43
CA THR A 622 -42.25 -4.01 -10.05
C THR A 622 -41.41 -2.76 -9.78
N GLY A 623 -40.37 -2.82 -8.94
CA GLY A 623 -39.58 -1.67 -8.53
C GLY A 623 -40.01 -1.11 -7.17
N GLU A 624 -39.03 -0.63 -6.40
CA GLU A 624 -39.21 -0.26 -4.99
C GLU A 624 -38.27 0.89 -4.62
N GLU A 625 -38.73 1.80 -3.74
CA GLU A 625 -37.88 2.85 -3.19
C GLU A 625 -37.36 2.41 -1.80
N LEU A 626 -36.13 1.91 -1.77
CA LEU A 626 -35.36 1.65 -0.55
C LEU A 626 -34.70 2.93 -0.02
N PHE A 627 -34.72 3.10 1.30
CA PHE A 627 -34.14 4.22 2.07
C PHE A 627 -33.14 3.66 3.09
N LEU A 628 -31.90 4.14 3.06
CA LEU A 628 -30.89 3.93 4.09
C LEU A 628 -30.90 5.13 5.05
N GLU A 629 -31.28 4.92 6.30
CA GLU A 629 -31.56 5.98 7.27
C GLU A 629 -30.75 5.80 8.55
N ARG A 630 -30.20 6.90 9.11
CA ARG A 630 -29.57 6.95 10.43
C ARG A 630 -30.54 7.59 11.43
N VAL A 631 -30.74 6.96 12.58
CA VAL A 631 -31.42 7.56 13.73
C VAL A 631 -30.37 8.02 14.75
N ALA A 632 -30.25 9.33 14.95
CA ALA A 632 -29.33 9.94 15.90
C ALA A 632 -30.05 11.01 16.72
N ASN A 633 -29.80 11.07 18.03
CA ASN A 633 -30.36 12.07 18.95
C ASN A 633 -31.91 12.25 18.86
N GLY A 634 -32.63 11.21 18.43
CA GLY A 634 -34.08 11.21 18.24
C GLY A 634 -34.59 11.70 16.88
N ALA A 635 -33.69 12.09 15.97
CA ALA A 635 -34.00 12.47 14.59
C ALA A 635 -33.60 11.36 13.60
N THR A 636 -34.41 11.15 12.57
CA THR A 636 -34.12 10.24 11.45
C THR A 636 -33.64 11.04 10.25
N THR A 637 -32.49 10.67 9.67
CA THR A 637 -31.94 11.26 8.45
C THR A 637 -31.76 10.18 7.38
N THR A 638 -32.37 10.34 6.20
CA THR A 638 -32.04 9.51 5.03
C THR A 638 -30.67 9.91 4.50
N ILE A 639 -29.74 8.95 4.43
CA ILE A 639 -28.37 9.14 3.95
C ILE A 639 -28.28 8.84 2.45
N ASP A 640 -28.81 7.68 2.03
CA ASP A 640 -28.90 7.28 0.64
C ASP A 640 -30.23 6.58 0.37
N LYS A 641 -30.65 6.51 -0.90
CA LYS A 641 -31.87 5.83 -1.31
C LYS A 641 -31.83 5.45 -2.78
N THR A 642 -32.70 4.55 -3.20
CA THR A 642 -32.88 4.18 -4.63
C THR A 642 -33.76 5.19 -5.39
N PRO A 643 -33.85 5.12 -6.73
CA PRO A 643 -34.62 6.09 -7.52
C PRO A 643 -36.14 5.99 -7.32
N ALA A 644 -36.79 7.12 -7.07
CA ALA A 644 -38.24 7.17 -6.87
C ALA A 644 -39.04 7.11 -8.20
N GLY A 645 -40.23 6.51 -8.16
CA GLY A 645 -41.27 6.70 -9.18
C GLY A 645 -41.03 6.02 -10.55
N CYS A 646 -40.08 5.09 -10.67
CA CYS A 646 -39.86 4.31 -11.88
C CYS A 646 -40.29 2.85 -11.72
N SER A 647 -40.92 2.28 -12.75
CA SER A 647 -41.29 0.87 -12.77
C SER A 647 -40.11 -0.05 -13.13
N ASN A 648 -40.24 -1.31 -12.73
CA ASN A 648 -39.30 -2.40 -12.98
C ASN A 648 -37.86 -2.02 -12.61
N TRP A 649 -37.67 -1.45 -11.41
CA TRP A 649 -36.37 -0.99 -10.91
C TRP A 649 -35.65 -0.04 -11.89
N CYS A 650 -36.37 0.95 -12.44
CA CYS A 650 -35.85 1.85 -13.47
C CYS A 650 -35.33 1.12 -14.74
N ASN A 651 -35.82 -0.09 -14.99
CA ASN A 651 -35.29 -1.06 -15.97
C ASN A 651 -33.80 -1.35 -15.74
N LYS A 652 -33.43 -1.62 -14.47
CA LYS A 652 -32.11 -2.04 -14.00
C LYS A 652 -32.22 -3.38 -13.29
N GLY A 653 -31.16 -4.19 -13.37
CA GLY A 653 -31.30 -5.63 -13.17
C GLY A 653 -32.09 -6.31 -14.30
N ASN A 654 -32.25 -7.63 -14.22
CA ASN A 654 -33.02 -8.44 -15.16
C ASN A 654 -33.40 -9.80 -14.54
N ASN A 655 -34.70 -10.04 -14.32
CA ASN A 655 -35.20 -11.30 -13.74
C ASN A 655 -35.05 -12.52 -14.71
N THR A 656 -34.96 -12.32 -16.02
CA THR A 656 -34.76 -13.45 -16.96
C THR A 656 -33.32 -13.97 -16.98
N THR A 657 -32.33 -13.10 -16.76
CA THR A 657 -30.90 -13.48 -16.75
C THR A 657 -30.28 -13.43 -15.35
N LYS A 658 -31.07 -13.11 -14.32
CA LYS A 658 -30.63 -12.93 -12.92
C LYS A 658 -29.48 -11.93 -12.75
N GLN A 659 -29.41 -10.94 -13.64
CA GLN A 659 -28.47 -9.83 -13.51
C GLN A 659 -29.00 -8.84 -12.47
N THR A 660 -28.17 -8.44 -11.53
CA THR A 660 -28.54 -7.52 -10.44
C THR A 660 -28.61 -6.05 -10.88
N MET A 661 -29.15 -5.20 -10.01
CA MET A 661 -29.12 -3.74 -10.16
C MET A 661 -27.93 -3.18 -9.38
N GLU A 662 -26.92 -2.68 -10.10
CA GLU A 662 -25.66 -2.17 -9.55
C GLU A 662 -25.59 -0.63 -9.62
N ARG A 663 -25.05 -0.02 -8.56
CA ARG A 663 -24.61 1.39 -8.50
C ARG A 663 -23.43 1.63 -9.45
N VAL A 664 -23.41 2.75 -10.17
CA VAL A 664 -22.36 3.09 -11.15
C VAL A 664 -21.22 3.90 -10.52
N ASP A 665 -21.55 4.86 -9.66
CA ASP A 665 -20.60 5.60 -8.85
C ASP A 665 -21.15 5.70 -7.42
N ALA A 666 -20.42 5.10 -6.48
CA ALA A 666 -20.75 5.13 -5.05
C ALA A 666 -20.64 6.54 -4.45
N ARG A 667 -19.87 7.46 -5.06
CA ARG A 667 -19.77 8.86 -4.64
C ARG A 667 -20.94 9.73 -5.14
N ALA A 668 -21.75 9.21 -6.07
CA ALA A 668 -22.94 9.88 -6.57
C ALA A 668 -24.21 9.31 -5.91
N SER A 669 -25.28 10.11 -5.84
CA SER A 669 -26.52 9.74 -5.15
C SER A 669 -27.24 8.54 -5.80
N GLY A 670 -27.85 7.68 -4.98
CA GLY A 670 -28.67 6.57 -5.46
C GLY A 670 -30.05 7.00 -5.97
N ALA A 671 -30.49 8.24 -5.67
CA ALA A 671 -31.76 8.76 -6.15
C ALA A 671 -31.77 9.02 -7.66
N ASP A 672 -30.60 9.12 -8.31
CA ASP A 672 -30.48 9.27 -9.76
C ASP A 672 -30.53 7.92 -10.48
N SER A 673 -31.59 7.70 -11.26
CA SER A 673 -31.77 6.55 -12.14
C SER A 673 -30.68 6.33 -13.21
N ALA A 674 -29.85 7.34 -13.49
CA ALA A 674 -28.68 7.24 -14.37
C ALA A 674 -27.41 6.74 -13.66
N ASN A 675 -27.38 6.79 -12.31
CA ASN A 675 -26.31 6.26 -11.47
C ASN A 675 -26.50 4.77 -11.13
N TRP A 676 -27.41 4.09 -11.84
CA TRP A 676 -27.62 2.64 -11.73
C TRP A 676 -27.54 2.00 -13.11
N ALA A 677 -27.04 0.77 -13.16
CA ALA A 677 -26.99 -0.05 -14.35
C ALA A 677 -27.45 -1.49 -14.02
N THR A 678 -27.74 -2.27 -15.06
CA THR A 678 -27.84 -3.73 -14.92
C THR A 678 -26.42 -4.28 -14.92
N ALA A 679 -26.12 -5.17 -13.96
CA ALA A 679 -24.84 -5.87 -13.88
C ALA A 679 -24.40 -6.43 -15.23
N LEU A 680 -23.10 -6.39 -15.53
CA LEU A 680 -22.56 -6.91 -16.79
C LEU A 680 -22.72 -8.44 -16.92
N GLY A 681 -22.96 -9.15 -15.82
CA GLY A 681 -23.18 -10.60 -15.81
C GLY A 681 -21.94 -11.32 -16.32
N GLU A 682 -22.11 -12.17 -17.34
CA GLU A 682 -21.12 -13.05 -17.99
C GLU A 682 -19.62 -12.70 -17.79
N PHE A 683 -19.24 -11.44 -17.99
CA PHE A 683 -17.87 -10.92 -17.88
C PHE A 683 -17.30 -10.78 -16.46
N ILE A 684 -18.03 -10.17 -15.52
CA ILE A 684 -17.53 -9.82 -14.18
C ILE A 684 -18.60 -10.20 -13.17
N ARG A 685 -18.27 -11.11 -12.25
CA ARG A 685 -19.19 -11.73 -11.29
C ARG A 685 -18.46 -12.07 -10.01
N ASN A 686 -19.17 -12.13 -8.89
CA ASN A 686 -18.67 -12.74 -7.67
C ASN A 686 -19.72 -13.67 -7.03
N GLY A 687 -19.24 -14.66 -6.28
CA GLY A 687 -20.08 -15.63 -5.58
C GLY A 687 -20.89 -16.59 -6.46
N LYS A 688 -21.55 -17.54 -5.79
CA LYS A 688 -22.42 -18.55 -6.39
C LYS A 688 -23.82 -18.48 -5.77
N ASP A 689 -24.84 -18.79 -6.57
CA ASP A 689 -26.20 -18.98 -6.07
C ASP A 689 -26.31 -20.18 -5.10
N ALA A 690 -27.46 -20.35 -4.45
CA ALA A 690 -27.79 -21.48 -3.58
C ALA A 690 -27.62 -22.88 -4.23
N ASN A 691 -27.50 -22.97 -5.56
CA ASN A 691 -27.27 -24.20 -6.31
C ASN A 691 -25.79 -24.44 -6.68
N GLY A 692 -24.91 -23.47 -6.40
CA GLY A 692 -23.48 -23.52 -6.70
C GLY A 692 -23.08 -23.02 -8.09
N PHE A 693 -23.94 -22.27 -8.80
CA PHE A 693 -23.63 -21.65 -10.09
C PHE A 693 -23.22 -20.17 -9.93
N MET A 694 -22.24 -19.70 -10.71
CA MET A 694 -21.77 -18.30 -10.66
C MET A 694 -22.90 -17.32 -11.01
N GLN A 695 -23.34 -16.54 -10.02
CA GLN A 695 -24.46 -15.62 -10.17
C GLN A 695 -24.09 -14.35 -10.95
N ASN A 696 -25.07 -13.66 -11.55
CA ASN A 696 -24.82 -12.52 -12.44
C ASN A 696 -24.83 -11.17 -11.69
N GLY A 697 -24.11 -11.10 -10.58
CA GLY A 697 -23.89 -9.91 -9.75
C GLY A 697 -22.52 -9.96 -9.06
N THR A 698 -22.22 -9.00 -8.19
CA THR A 698 -20.89 -8.78 -7.59
C THR A 698 -20.90 -8.62 -6.05
N PRO A 699 -21.57 -9.50 -5.28
CA PRO A 699 -21.58 -9.44 -3.82
C PRO A 699 -20.16 -9.45 -3.24
N LYS A 700 -19.91 -8.57 -2.27
CA LYS A 700 -18.63 -8.29 -1.63
C LYS A 700 -17.48 -7.99 -2.60
N ALA A 701 -17.80 -7.42 -3.77
CA ALA A 701 -16.82 -7.02 -4.79
C ALA A 701 -17.21 -5.68 -5.45
N LYS A 702 -16.24 -5.03 -6.12
CA LYS A 702 -16.51 -3.80 -6.89
C LYS A 702 -17.46 -4.12 -8.05
N ASN A 703 -18.63 -3.49 -8.03
CA ASN A 703 -19.66 -3.51 -9.08
C ASN A 703 -19.08 -3.59 -10.49
N SER A 704 -19.53 -4.58 -11.27
CA SER A 704 -19.12 -4.79 -12.66
C SER A 704 -19.29 -3.53 -13.54
N VAL A 705 -20.32 -2.73 -13.29
CA VAL A 705 -20.63 -1.50 -14.04
C VAL A 705 -19.76 -0.31 -13.62
N SER A 706 -19.17 -0.32 -12.42
CA SER A 706 -18.27 0.73 -11.91
C SER A 706 -16.88 0.71 -12.55
N TYR A 707 -16.56 -0.33 -13.33
CA TYR A 707 -15.38 -0.33 -14.20
C TYR A 707 -15.62 0.45 -15.51
N LEU A 708 -16.88 0.71 -15.91
CA LEU A 708 -17.19 1.28 -17.23
C LEU A 708 -16.73 2.73 -17.35
N ILE A 709 -16.00 3.05 -18.42
CA ILE A 709 -15.61 4.44 -18.73
C ILE A 709 -16.86 5.34 -18.92
N SER A 710 -17.96 4.75 -19.42
CA SER A 710 -19.27 5.40 -19.54
C SER A 710 -20.41 4.38 -19.40
N ALA A 711 -21.18 4.48 -18.32
CA ALA A 711 -22.32 3.59 -18.08
C ALA A 711 -23.58 3.91 -18.93
N ASN A 712 -23.61 5.03 -19.66
CA ASN A 712 -24.78 5.37 -20.48
C ASN A 712 -25.01 4.36 -21.62
N SER A 713 -26.27 4.17 -22.02
CA SER A 713 -26.71 3.15 -22.98
C SER A 713 -26.13 3.30 -24.40
N SER A 714 -25.50 4.43 -24.70
CA SER A 714 -24.80 4.68 -25.97
C SER A 714 -23.28 4.51 -25.87
N ARG A 715 -22.75 4.22 -24.67
CA ARG A 715 -21.30 4.20 -24.35
C ARG A 715 -20.57 5.43 -24.90
N THR A 716 -21.11 6.62 -24.61
CA THR A 716 -20.58 7.90 -25.11
C THR A 716 -19.92 8.75 -24.02
N ILE A 717 -18.86 9.47 -24.39
CA ILE A 717 -18.28 10.58 -23.63
C ILE A 717 -18.61 11.88 -24.37
N THR A 718 -19.37 12.76 -23.71
CA THR A 718 -19.94 14.01 -24.26
C THR A 718 -19.32 15.29 -23.68
N ALA A 719 -18.55 15.17 -22.59
CA ALA A 719 -17.79 16.23 -21.95
C ALA A 719 -16.38 15.71 -21.61
N ASN A 720 -15.46 16.60 -21.22
CA ASN A 720 -14.12 16.17 -20.83
C ASN A 720 -14.16 15.26 -19.60
N LYS A 721 -13.42 14.15 -19.63
CA LYS A 721 -13.25 13.22 -18.50
C LYS A 721 -11.77 12.85 -18.37
N THR A 722 -11.25 12.87 -17.15
CA THR A 722 -9.96 12.28 -16.81
C THR A 722 -10.19 10.89 -16.20
N LEU A 723 -9.35 9.92 -16.56
CA LEU A 723 -9.24 8.62 -15.92
C LEU A 723 -7.93 8.57 -15.14
N THR A 724 -7.97 8.03 -13.92
CA THR A 724 -6.87 8.06 -12.95
C THR A 724 -6.32 6.67 -12.69
N ALA A 725 -5.06 6.56 -12.28
CA ALA A 725 -4.47 5.26 -11.91
C ALA A 725 -5.16 4.64 -10.67
N ALA A 726 -5.68 5.47 -9.76
CA ALA A 726 -6.28 5.03 -8.49
C ALA A 726 -7.65 4.34 -8.63
N GLU A 727 -8.29 4.45 -9.79
CA GLU A 727 -9.59 3.80 -10.08
C GLU A 727 -9.50 2.70 -11.14
N SER A 728 -8.28 2.48 -11.66
CA SER A 728 -7.95 1.48 -12.67
C SER A 728 -8.08 0.05 -12.13
N PRO A 729 -8.36 -0.99 -12.96
CA PRO A 729 -8.62 -0.93 -14.41
C PRO A 729 -9.95 -0.26 -14.75
N TYR A 730 -10.06 0.20 -16.00
CA TYR A 730 -11.34 0.60 -16.60
C TYR A 730 -11.73 -0.35 -17.74
N LEU A 731 -13.02 -0.43 -18.05
CA LEU A 731 -13.58 -1.35 -19.03
C LEU A 731 -14.21 -0.61 -20.23
N ILE A 732 -13.93 -1.11 -21.43
CA ILE A 732 -14.73 -0.90 -22.64
C ILE A 732 -15.41 -2.22 -23.01
N ASP A 733 -16.72 -2.29 -22.79
CA ASP A 733 -17.57 -3.41 -23.13
C ASP A 733 -18.32 -3.16 -24.45
N ARG A 734 -19.53 -3.74 -24.60
CA ARG A 734 -20.37 -3.61 -25.80
C ARG A 734 -21.18 -2.30 -25.78
N PRO A 735 -21.35 -1.60 -26.92
CA PRO A 735 -20.87 -1.90 -28.27
C PRO A 735 -19.51 -1.24 -28.60
N GLY A 736 -18.65 -1.00 -27.61
CA GLY A 736 -17.47 -0.13 -27.70
C GLY A 736 -17.75 1.29 -27.20
N LEU A 737 -16.69 2.06 -26.96
CA LEU A 737 -16.76 3.43 -26.42
C LEU A 737 -16.62 4.47 -27.55
N THR A 738 -17.42 5.54 -27.50
CA THR A 738 -17.27 6.70 -28.42
C THR A 738 -17.00 8.00 -27.66
N ILE A 739 -15.86 8.63 -27.94
CA ILE A 739 -15.56 10.01 -27.48
C ILE A 739 -16.11 10.96 -28.55
N ASN A 740 -17.16 11.71 -28.22
CA ASN A 740 -17.83 12.59 -29.17
C ASN A 740 -17.02 13.86 -29.47
N ALA A 741 -17.32 14.50 -30.61
CA ALA A 741 -16.70 15.75 -31.01
C ALA A 741 -16.85 16.84 -29.93
N GLY A 742 -15.76 17.52 -29.59
CA GLY A 742 -15.69 18.52 -28.52
C GLY A 742 -15.41 17.97 -27.12
N ALA A 743 -15.40 16.65 -26.91
CA ALA A 743 -15.03 16.01 -25.65
C ALA A 743 -13.59 15.47 -25.68
N THR A 744 -12.90 15.47 -24.54
CA THR A 744 -11.54 14.96 -24.36
C THR A 744 -11.52 13.86 -23.31
N LEU A 745 -10.96 12.69 -23.62
CA LEU A 745 -10.64 11.67 -22.63
C LEU A 745 -9.14 11.74 -22.29
N THR A 746 -8.80 12.17 -21.08
CA THR A 746 -7.42 12.21 -20.59
C THR A 746 -7.14 10.96 -19.76
N LEU A 747 -6.01 10.30 -19.98
CA LEU A 747 -5.57 9.12 -19.25
C LEU A 747 -4.25 9.45 -18.53
N GLU A 748 -4.24 9.32 -17.22
CA GLU A 748 -3.06 9.54 -16.38
C GLU A 748 -2.01 8.40 -16.50
N PRO A 749 -0.74 8.63 -16.07
CA PRO A 749 0.27 7.58 -16.06
C PRO A 749 -0.19 6.35 -15.25
N GLY A 750 -0.10 5.15 -15.84
CA GLY A 750 -0.51 3.90 -15.18
C GLY A 750 -1.96 3.48 -15.42
N VAL A 751 -2.77 4.26 -16.14
CA VAL A 751 -4.15 3.87 -16.47
C VAL A 751 -4.18 2.65 -17.41
N VAL A 752 -4.83 1.58 -16.95
CA VAL A 752 -5.19 0.39 -17.74
C VAL A 752 -6.64 0.47 -18.22
N ILE A 753 -6.84 0.17 -19.50
CA ILE A 753 -8.14 0.00 -20.16
C ILE A 753 -8.23 -1.41 -20.74
N LYS A 754 -9.09 -2.23 -20.12
CA LYS A 754 -9.46 -3.57 -20.56
C LYS A 754 -10.61 -3.50 -21.57
N ILE A 755 -10.60 -4.37 -22.58
CA ILE A 755 -11.60 -4.36 -23.68
C ILE A 755 -12.13 -5.78 -23.92
N THR A 756 -13.46 -5.96 -23.93
CA THR A 756 -14.09 -7.30 -23.88
C THR A 756 -14.05 -8.07 -25.20
N ARG A 757 -14.48 -9.34 -25.15
CA ARG A 757 -14.62 -10.25 -26.31
C ARG A 757 -16.06 -10.82 -26.36
N PRO A 758 -16.43 -11.69 -27.32
CA PRO A 758 -15.88 -11.86 -28.66
C PRO A 758 -16.92 -11.45 -29.72
N GLN A 759 -17.18 -10.14 -29.90
CA GLN A 759 -17.72 -9.53 -31.14
C GLN A 759 -17.37 -8.02 -31.13
N GLU A 760 -16.16 -7.67 -31.56
CA GLU A 760 -15.80 -6.32 -32.03
C GLU A 760 -16.13 -5.06 -31.17
N PRO A 761 -15.94 -5.03 -29.84
CA PRO A 761 -15.86 -3.74 -29.15
C PRO A 761 -14.62 -2.95 -29.63
N LYS A 762 -14.80 -1.63 -29.76
CA LYS A 762 -13.78 -0.70 -30.27
C LYS A 762 -13.85 0.63 -29.55
N LEU A 763 -12.74 1.39 -29.59
CA LEU A 763 -12.70 2.77 -29.15
C LEU A 763 -12.80 3.68 -30.38
N THR A 764 -13.81 4.55 -30.44
CA THR A 764 -14.01 5.51 -31.53
C THR A 764 -13.79 6.94 -31.02
N VAL A 765 -12.82 7.65 -31.58
CA VAL A 765 -12.41 8.99 -31.15
C VAL A 765 -12.79 10.01 -32.22
N ARG A 766 -13.82 10.81 -31.91
CA ARG A 766 -14.29 11.96 -32.70
C ARG A 766 -14.04 13.29 -32.01
N GLY A 767 -13.83 13.26 -30.69
CA GLY A 767 -13.23 14.33 -29.90
C GLY A 767 -11.71 14.15 -29.82
N ALA A 768 -11.14 14.18 -28.63
CA ALA A 768 -9.71 13.95 -28.39
C ALA A 768 -9.48 12.81 -27.38
N ILE A 769 -8.35 12.10 -27.52
CA ILE A 769 -7.81 11.22 -26.47
C ILE A 769 -6.37 11.60 -26.16
N ILE A 770 -6.04 11.72 -24.87
CA ILE A 770 -4.73 12.17 -24.39
C ILE A 770 -4.21 11.12 -23.41
N ALA A 771 -3.39 10.19 -23.90
CA ALA A 771 -2.75 9.17 -23.06
C ALA A 771 -1.36 9.67 -22.59
N ASN A 772 -1.28 10.05 -21.31
CA ASN A 772 -0.08 10.63 -20.68
C ASN A 772 0.72 9.58 -19.91
N GLY A 773 1.11 8.49 -20.56
CA GLY A 773 1.96 7.48 -19.93
C GLY A 773 3.37 8.01 -19.64
N THR A 774 4.04 7.35 -18.70
CA THR A 774 5.48 7.50 -18.42
C THR A 774 6.22 6.18 -18.65
N ALA A 775 7.54 6.21 -18.78
CA ALA A 775 8.35 4.99 -18.95
C ALA A 775 8.39 4.05 -17.72
N LEU A 776 7.85 4.48 -16.57
CA LEU A 776 7.61 3.65 -15.40
C LEU A 776 6.15 3.18 -15.32
N ASN A 777 5.22 4.13 -15.50
CA ASN A 777 3.77 3.91 -15.45
C ASN A 777 3.18 4.23 -16.83
N PRO A 778 3.21 3.29 -17.79
CA PRO A 778 2.64 3.49 -19.12
C PRO A 778 1.11 3.54 -19.06
N VAL A 779 0.46 4.07 -20.10
CA VAL A 779 -0.98 3.84 -20.33
C VAL A 779 -1.14 2.54 -21.12
N VAL A 780 -2.07 1.67 -20.75
CA VAL A 780 -2.23 0.35 -21.36
C VAL A 780 -3.65 0.15 -21.89
N PHE A 781 -3.77 -0.21 -23.17
CA PHE A 781 -5.01 -0.72 -23.78
C PHE A 781 -4.83 -2.21 -24.04
N THR A 782 -5.69 -3.07 -23.48
CA THR A 782 -5.48 -4.53 -23.53
C THR A 782 -6.78 -5.33 -23.58
N SER A 783 -6.64 -6.63 -23.80
CA SER A 783 -7.72 -7.61 -23.75
C SER A 783 -8.27 -7.77 -22.33
N PHE A 784 -9.57 -8.04 -22.21
CA PHE A 784 -10.22 -8.22 -20.90
C PHE A 784 -9.57 -9.31 -20.03
N ALA A 785 -9.20 -10.44 -20.62
CA ALA A 785 -8.40 -11.49 -19.96
C ALA A 785 -6.92 -11.41 -20.38
N ASP A 786 -6.31 -10.25 -20.18
CA ASP A 786 -4.86 -10.05 -20.04
C ASP A 786 -4.58 -9.64 -18.59
N ASP A 787 -4.31 -10.60 -17.74
CA ASP A 787 -4.30 -10.41 -16.27
C ASP A 787 -3.04 -9.67 -15.79
N LEU A 788 -1.98 -9.73 -16.63
CA LEU A 788 -0.75 -8.96 -16.53
C LEU A 788 -0.97 -7.44 -16.36
N TYR A 789 -2.05 -6.90 -16.92
CA TYR A 789 -2.40 -5.49 -16.80
C TYR A 789 -3.84 -5.34 -16.34
N GLY A 790 -4.02 -4.98 -15.06
CA GLY A 790 -5.32 -4.77 -14.44
C GLY A 790 -5.91 -5.98 -13.70
N GLY A 791 -5.15 -7.07 -13.52
CA GLY A 791 -5.57 -8.24 -12.75
C GLY A 791 -6.62 -9.11 -13.44
N ASP A 792 -6.94 -10.27 -12.86
CA ASP A 792 -8.04 -11.12 -13.32
C ASP A 792 -9.38 -10.48 -12.92
N MET A 793 -10.08 -9.91 -13.91
CA MET A 793 -11.38 -9.25 -13.71
C MET A 793 -12.57 -10.22 -13.78
N ASN A 794 -12.32 -11.47 -14.12
CA ASN A 794 -13.31 -12.52 -14.38
C ASN A 794 -13.29 -13.64 -13.33
N ALA A 795 -12.28 -13.64 -12.43
CA ALA A 795 -12.04 -14.64 -11.41
C ALA A 795 -11.93 -16.07 -11.96
N ASP A 796 -11.38 -16.24 -13.17
CA ASP A 796 -11.15 -17.56 -13.80
C ASP A 796 -9.69 -18.06 -13.70
N GLY A 797 -8.80 -17.24 -13.12
CA GLY A 797 -7.38 -17.48 -12.97
C GLY A 797 -6.65 -17.36 -14.29
N ALA A 798 -6.26 -18.49 -14.86
CA ALA A 798 -5.62 -18.57 -16.18
C ALA A 798 -6.43 -19.47 -17.13
N THR A 799 -7.76 -19.51 -16.98
CA THR A 799 -8.65 -20.35 -17.79
C THR A 799 -8.91 -19.70 -19.14
N THR A 800 -9.08 -18.38 -19.17
CA THR A 800 -8.96 -17.58 -20.39
C THR A 800 -7.53 -17.04 -20.56
N THR A 801 -7.16 -16.71 -21.80
CA THR A 801 -5.82 -16.19 -22.14
C THR A 801 -5.93 -15.15 -23.26
N PRO A 802 -5.06 -14.12 -23.30
CA PRO A 802 -5.15 -13.04 -24.27
C PRO A 802 -4.59 -13.44 -25.64
N ALA A 803 -5.17 -12.91 -26.72
CA ALA A 803 -4.85 -13.31 -28.09
C ALA A 803 -5.06 -12.20 -29.14
N ALA A 804 -4.27 -12.22 -30.21
CA ALA A 804 -4.36 -11.24 -31.29
C ALA A 804 -5.77 -11.20 -31.93
N GLY A 805 -6.45 -10.05 -31.80
CA GLY A 805 -7.77 -9.80 -32.37
C GLY A 805 -8.95 -9.94 -31.41
N ASP A 806 -8.68 -10.03 -30.11
CA ASP A 806 -9.69 -10.05 -29.03
C ASP A 806 -10.68 -8.89 -29.09
N TRP A 807 -10.17 -7.71 -29.42
CA TRP A 807 -10.90 -6.45 -29.60
C TRP A 807 -10.44 -5.73 -30.87
N SER A 808 -11.29 -4.87 -31.45
CA SER A 808 -11.09 -4.50 -32.87
C SER A 808 -10.02 -3.44 -33.12
N GLN A 809 -10.18 -2.22 -32.59
CA GLN A 809 -9.31 -1.08 -32.90
C GLN A 809 -9.56 0.14 -31.99
N ILE A 810 -8.55 1.01 -31.89
CA ILE A 810 -8.68 2.43 -31.56
C ILE A 810 -8.81 3.18 -32.90
N LEU A 811 -10.03 3.59 -33.27
CA LEU A 811 -10.32 4.36 -34.47
C LEU A 811 -10.38 5.85 -34.14
N ILE A 812 -9.42 6.62 -34.63
CA ILE A 812 -9.38 8.08 -34.53
C ILE A 812 -9.83 8.63 -35.88
N GLU A 813 -10.96 9.34 -35.92
CA GLU A 813 -11.58 9.79 -37.17
C GLU A 813 -12.14 11.22 -37.07
N ASN A 814 -12.53 11.77 -38.22
CA ASN A 814 -13.09 13.12 -38.28
C ASN A 814 -14.34 13.28 -37.37
N PRO A 815 -14.46 14.38 -36.60
CA PRO A 815 -13.64 15.59 -36.59
C PRO A 815 -12.60 15.64 -35.44
N SER A 816 -11.94 14.53 -35.10
CA SER A 816 -10.94 14.49 -34.02
C SER A 816 -9.80 15.50 -34.24
N THR A 817 -9.39 16.16 -33.16
CA THR A 817 -8.27 17.11 -33.14
C THR A 817 -7.50 16.96 -31.82
N GLY A 818 -6.17 17.01 -31.86
CA GLY A 818 -5.33 17.02 -30.65
C GLY A 818 -5.19 15.67 -29.93
N SER A 819 -5.48 14.54 -30.58
CA SER A 819 -5.25 13.22 -29.98
C SER A 819 -3.75 12.90 -29.86
N SER A 820 -3.33 12.35 -28.72
CA SER A 820 -1.92 12.11 -28.38
C SER A 820 -1.71 10.87 -27.52
N PHE A 821 -0.67 10.10 -27.81
CA PHE A 821 -0.26 8.91 -27.05
C PHE A 821 1.20 9.01 -26.67
N THR A 822 1.50 8.97 -25.36
CA THR A 822 2.85 9.04 -24.80
C THR A 822 3.06 7.81 -23.92
N ASN A 823 4.18 7.08 -24.06
CA ASN A 823 4.48 5.83 -23.34
C ASN A 823 3.26 4.90 -23.22
N THR A 824 2.67 4.54 -24.37
CA THR A 824 1.42 3.76 -24.41
C THR A 824 1.70 2.34 -24.93
N LEU A 825 1.16 1.34 -24.24
CA LEU A 825 1.12 -0.05 -24.70
C LEU A 825 -0.28 -0.36 -25.27
N VAL A 826 -0.33 -0.97 -26.45
CA VAL A 826 -1.58 -1.44 -27.07
C VAL A 826 -1.45 -2.92 -27.39
N ARG A 827 -2.08 -3.76 -26.58
CA ARG A 827 -1.90 -5.21 -26.56
C ARG A 827 -3.13 -5.93 -27.13
N TYR A 828 -2.91 -6.96 -27.93
CA TYR A 828 -3.91 -7.92 -28.44
C TYR A 828 -5.04 -7.36 -29.34
N GLY A 829 -5.06 -6.05 -29.62
CA GLY A 829 -6.03 -5.42 -30.51
C GLY A 829 -5.73 -5.62 -32.01
N GLY A 830 -6.74 -5.51 -32.85
CA GLY A 830 -6.62 -5.64 -34.31
C GLY A 830 -7.04 -7.02 -34.79
N THR A 831 -8.26 -7.13 -35.32
CA THR A 831 -8.98 -8.40 -35.47
C THR A 831 -9.13 -8.92 -36.91
N TRP A 832 -9.29 -10.25 -37.04
CA TRP A 832 -9.29 -11.02 -38.28
C TRP A 832 -10.62 -11.75 -38.53
N PHE A 833 -11.71 -11.01 -38.72
CA PHE A 833 -13.01 -11.62 -39.04
C PHE A 833 -13.04 -12.21 -40.45
N THR A 834 -13.44 -13.47 -40.58
CA THR A 834 -13.49 -14.21 -41.85
C THR A 834 -14.52 -13.59 -42.81
N GLY A 835 -14.03 -12.80 -43.77
CA GLY A 835 -14.85 -12.10 -44.76
C GLY A 835 -14.91 -10.57 -44.60
N ALA A 836 -14.31 -10.02 -43.54
CA ALA A 836 -14.13 -8.58 -43.35
C ALA A 836 -12.73 -8.12 -43.82
N THR A 837 -12.52 -6.80 -43.91
CA THR A 837 -11.16 -6.23 -43.94
C THR A 837 -10.53 -6.34 -42.56
N PRO A 838 -9.26 -6.76 -42.42
CA PRO A 838 -8.61 -6.85 -41.12
C PRO A 838 -8.45 -5.45 -40.50
N TYR A 839 -8.74 -5.32 -39.21
CA TYR A 839 -8.56 -4.07 -38.48
C TYR A 839 -7.15 -4.00 -37.87
N ALA A 840 -6.54 -2.82 -37.88
CA ALA A 840 -5.31 -2.56 -37.15
C ALA A 840 -5.64 -2.10 -35.71
N ALA A 841 -4.77 -2.40 -34.74
CA ALA A 841 -4.98 -2.03 -33.34
C ALA A 841 -5.22 -0.52 -33.13
N ILE A 842 -4.62 0.32 -33.98
CA ILE A 842 -4.88 1.76 -34.07
C ILE A 842 -5.08 2.13 -35.54
N VAL A 843 -6.11 2.93 -35.83
CA VAL A 843 -6.40 3.49 -37.16
C VAL A 843 -6.61 5.00 -37.04
N VAL A 844 -5.94 5.78 -37.88
CA VAL A 844 -6.08 7.25 -37.95
C VAL A 844 -6.64 7.62 -39.32
N ASN A 845 -7.83 8.21 -39.35
CA ASN A 845 -8.64 8.37 -40.57
C ASN A 845 -8.94 9.86 -40.87
N GLY A 846 -8.04 10.47 -41.66
CA GLY A 846 -8.22 11.84 -42.18
C GLY A 846 -8.07 12.96 -41.13
N VAL A 847 -7.38 12.69 -40.02
CA VAL A 847 -7.14 13.59 -38.89
C VAL A 847 -5.70 13.46 -38.42
N ASP A 848 -5.20 14.46 -37.68
CA ASP A 848 -3.88 14.41 -37.05
C ASP A 848 -3.94 13.75 -35.66
N ALA A 849 -2.99 12.86 -35.39
CA ALA A 849 -2.75 12.28 -34.07
C ALA A 849 -1.24 12.14 -33.83
N SER A 850 -0.82 12.27 -32.57
CA SER A 850 0.60 12.22 -32.17
C SER A 850 0.91 10.96 -31.36
N PHE A 851 2.10 10.41 -31.57
CA PHE A 851 2.57 9.17 -30.94
C PHE A 851 4.03 9.34 -30.52
N ASP A 852 4.30 9.24 -29.23
CA ASP A 852 5.64 9.22 -28.63
C ASP A 852 5.78 7.93 -27.81
N THR A 853 6.79 7.12 -28.12
CA THR A 853 7.14 5.92 -27.37
C THR A 853 5.93 4.97 -27.21
N VAL A 854 5.33 4.57 -28.33
CA VAL A 854 4.13 3.69 -28.36
C VAL A 854 4.50 2.30 -28.87
N THR A 855 4.10 1.27 -28.12
CA THR A 855 4.32 -0.15 -28.45
C THR A 855 3.00 -0.81 -28.80
N ILE A 856 3.00 -1.63 -29.86
CA ILE A 856 1.86 -2.47 -30.25
C ILE A 856 2.34 -3.93 -30.29
N GLU A 857 1.63 -4.82 -29.61
CA GLU A 857 2.06 -6.21 -29.37
C GLU A 857 0.88 -7.19 -29.20
N TYR A 858 1.19 -8.48 -29.16
CA TYR A 858 0.28 -9.63 -29.31
C TYR A 858 0.68 -10.81 -28.41
#